data_AF-A0AAW2PTE7-F1
#
_entry.id   AF-A0AAW2PTE7-F1
#
_cell.length_a   1.000
_cell.length_b   1.000
_cell.length_c   1.000
_cell.angle_alpha   90.00
_cell.angle_beta   90.00
_cell.angle_gamma   90.00
#
_symmetry.space_group_name_H-M   'P 1'
#
loop_
_entity.id
_entity.type
_entity.pdbx_description
1 polymer ?
#
loop_
_entity_poly.entity_id
_entity_poly.type
_entity_poly.pdbx_seq_one_letter_code
_entity_poly.pdbx_strand_id
1 'polypeptide(L)'
;MQMQALTFSQRPFPTTRSVSSASVSGISGRDWSSSVKFRLRTFRCRALKSPSLEMDEKRFLEASQNGNLIPLYKCIFSDHLTPVLAYDAWLKDDRDAPSFLFESVEPGFRASSVGRYSVVGAQPALEVVAKRNKVTILDHDSGKIIEKLVEDPMTIPKDISEGWRPQQIQDLPDAFCGGWVGFFSYDTVRYVEKKKLTFSSAPKDDRNLADIHLGLYDDVIVFDHVDKKAYVIHWVRLDRFSSAKKAYDDGMKRLETLVSKVQDIDPPRLSPGCIDFCTRDFGLCLNKSNMTSEEYMKAVIQAKEHILAGDIFQIVLSQRFERRTFADPFEVYRALRVVNPSPYMAYLQARGCILVASSPEILTRVKKKKIVNRPLAGTARRGKTLHEDEMLEMKLLKDEKQCAEHIMLVDLGRNDVGKVSKSGSVKVEKLMTVERYSHVMHISSTVTGELRDHLTGWDALRAALPVGTVSGAPKVKAMELIDQLEPTRRGPYSGGFGGVSFSGDMDIALALRTIVFPTGVRYDTMYSYKDGNKRREWVAHIQSGAGIVADSLPDDEQTECERKAAGLARAIDLAESAFVNKASAQPAKASEIGTNSGERKASFHGHGRGVFSGKKGTIQMVLMGSLGKMSTLMKMGRATIKKMFKILVPAPAATNSFSPKFQYGFSLAWSWSWSSSSHGFPILPSPFSFFLQVSNPHSSSSPGSATTSPPPPPPLPLIYCGRGDKKTARGKRFNHSFGNARPKDKKKGRGPPRVPAPPLPPRKDKYDDGEVVKIEIDESLFSN
;
A
#
# COMPACT_ATOMS: atom_id res chain seq x y z
N MET A 1 -3.10 -45.56 -15.38
CA MET A 1 -3.29 -45.36 -16.83
C MET A 1 -2.02 -44.77 -17.42
N GLN A 2 -1.75 -44.98 -18.71
CA GLN A 2 -0.42 -44.75 -19.29
C GLN A 2 -0.08 -43.27 -19.52
N MET A 3 1.22 -42.96 -19.46
CA MET A 3 1.79 -41.72 -20.00
C MET A 3 1.81 -41.77 -21.53
N GLN A 4 1.64 -40.62 -22.18
CA GLN A 4 2.32 -40.32 -23.44
C GLN A 4 2.90 -38.90 -23.37
N ALA A 5 4.13 -38.75 -23.86
CA ALA A 5 4.80 -37.46 -24.01
C ALA A 5 4.79 -37.05 -25.48
N LEU A 6 4.85 -35.74 -25.75
CA LEU A 6 5.01 -35.21 -27.11
C LEU A 6 6.38 -34.52 -27.24
N THR A 7 7.10 -34.90 -28.30
CA THR A 7 8.48 -34.49 -28.58
C THR A 7 8.55 -33.19 -29.38
N PHE A 8 9.58 -32.39 -29.11
CA PHE A 8 9.95 -31.23 -29.94
C PHE A 8 10.38 -31.67 -31.35
N SER A 9 10.11 -30.83 -32.35
CA SER A 9 10.80 -30.85 -33.65
C SER A 9 11.38 -29.47 -33.96
N GLN A 10 12.68 -29.39 -34.24
CA GLN A 10 13.34 -28.18 -34.74
C GLN A 10 13.44 -28.21 -36.27
N ARG A 11 13.39 -27.04 -36.92
CA ARG A 11 14.12 -26.69 -38.16
C ARG A 11 14.25 -25.16 -38.28
N PRO A 12 15.22 -24.64 -39.08
CA PRO A 12 15.94 -23.41 -38.70
C PRO A 12 15.48 -22.10 -39.37
N PHE A 13 15.97 -20.98 -38.82
CA PHE A 13 15.87 -19.63 -39.37
C PHE A 13 16.76 -19.40 -40.60
N PRO A 14 16.31 -18.61 -41.59
CA PRO A 14 17.18 -17.91 -42.54
C PRO A 14 17.67 -16.55 -41.97
N THR A 15 18.82 -16.07 -42.44
CA THR A 15 19.51 -14.87 -41.94
C THR A 15 18.98 -13.56 -42.50
N THR A 16 18.91 -12.52 -41.68
CA THR A 16 18.64 -11.13 -42.09
C THR A 16 19.81 -10.50 -42.85
N ARG A 17 19.53 -9.80 -43.95
CA ARG A 17 20.38 -8.74 -44.54
C ARG A 17 19.66 -7.41 -44.46
N SER A 18 20.42 -6.33 -44.31
CA SER A 18 19.93 -4.94 -44.27
C SER A 18 19.76 -4.35 -45.68
N VAL A 19 18.81 -3.41 -45.83
CA VAL A 19 18.93 -2.14 -46.58
C VAL A 19 18.02 -1.11 -45.90
N SER A 20 18.41 0.16 -45.93
CA SER A 20 17.69 1.29 -45.32
C SER A 20 16.92 2.15 -46.34
N SER A 21 15.77 2.68 -45.89
CA SER A 21 15.13 3.95 -46.31
C SER A 21 15.47 4.59 -47.67
N ALA A 22 14.47 4.72 -48.54
CA ALA A 22 14.41 5.78 -49.56
C ALA A 22 13.00 6.36 -49.69
N SER A 23 12.96 7.69 -49.69
CA SER A 23 11.83 8.62 -49.87
C SER A 23 10.77 8.28 -50.92
N VAL A 24 9.50 8.55 -50.59
CA VAL A 24 8.42 8.72 -51.58
C VAL A 24 8.34 10.18 -52.04
N SER A 25 8.40 10.41 -53.34
CA SER A 25 7.87 11.60 -53.99
C SER A 25 6.67 11.18 -54.87
N GLY A 26 5.57 11.94 -54.81
CA GLY A 26 4.35 11.62 -55.55
C GLY A 26 4.24 12.38 -56.87
N ILE A 27 3.34 11.92 -57.75
CA ILE A 27 2.68 12.71 -58.80
C ILE A 27 1.31 12.07 -59.08
N SER A 28 0.38 12.86 -59.61
CA SER A 28 -1.06 12.55 -59.63
C SER A 28 -1.55 11.86 -60.91
N GLY A 29 -2.43 10.86 -60.69
CA GLY A 29 -3.73 10.73 -61.35
C GLY A 29 -3.83 10.38 -62.84
N ARG A 30 -4.64 9.36 -63.13
CA ARG A 30 -5.83 9.44 -64.00
C ARG A 30 -6.65 8.16 -63.91
N ASP A 31 -7.97 8.28 -64.02
CA ASP A 31 -8.88 7.15 -64.16
C ASP A 31 -8.78 6.51 -65.55
N TRP A 32 -8.98 5.18 -65.61
CA TRP A 32 -9.83 4.62 -66.66
C TRP A 32 -10.57 3.38 -66.15
N SER A 33 -11.82 3.24 -66.58
CA SER A 33 -12.70 2.15 -66.18
C SER A 33 -12.56 0.91 -67.07
N SER A 34 -12.73 -0.28 -66.47
CA SER A 34 -13.25 -1.45 -67.18
C SER A 34 -14.08 -2.30 -66.20
N SER A 35 -15.16 -2.92 -66.69
CA SER A 35 -16.19 -3.53 -65.83
C SER A 35 -16.16 -5.06 -65.86
N VAL A 36 -16.09 -5.70 -64.69
CA VAL A 36 -16.38 -7.13 -64.53
C VAL A 36 -17.50 -7.29 -63.50
N LYS A 37 -18.68 -7.77 -63.95
CA LYS A 37 -19.87 -7.93 -63.12
C LYS A 37 -19.86 -9.27 -62.37
N PHE A 38 -19.44 -9.28 -61.10
CA PHE A 38 -19.72 -10.41 -60.21
C PHE A 38 -21.08 -10.27 -59.51
N ARG A 39 -21.89 -11.34 -59.53
CA ARG A 39 -23.18 -11.41 -58.82
C ARG A 39 -22.96 -11.55 -57.32
N LEU A 40 -22.97 -10.44 -56.59
CA LEU A 40 -23.08 -10.47 -55.13
C LEU A 40 -24.50 -10.88 -54.71
N ARG A 41 -24.62 -11.98 -53.95
CA ARG A 41 -25.85 -12.30 -53.20
C ARG A 41 -26.01 -11.26 -52.10
N THR A 42 -27.14 -10.55 -52.09
CA THR A 42 -27.49 -9.59 -51.05
C THR A 42 -27.87 -10.30 -49.75
N PHE A 43 -26.87 -10.68 -48.95
CA PHE A 43 -27.10 -10.99 -47.54
C PHE A 43 -27.63 -9.73 -46.85
N ARG A 44 -28.94 -9.74 -46.61
CA ARG A 44 -29.65 -8.66 -45.93
C ARG A 44 -29.31 -8.71 -44.45
N CYS A 45 -28.14 -8.16 -44.08
CA CYS A 45 -27.69 -8.06 -42.69
C CYS A 45 -28.75 -7.40 -41.84
N ARG A 46 -29.52 -8.23 -41.12
CA ARG A 46 -30.50 -7.79 -40.14
C ARG A 46 -29.68 -7.31 -38.95
N ALA A 47 -29.50 -5.99 -38.85
CA ALA A 47 -28.77 -5.40 -37.74
C ALA A 47 -29.38 -5.92 -36.43
N LEU A 48 -28.60 -6.71 -35.69
CA LEU A 48 -28.93 -7.03 -34.31
C LEU A 48 -28.96 -5.70 -33.59
N LYS A 49 -30.13 -5.32 -33.07
CA LYS A 49 -30.21 -4.20 -32.14
C LYS A 49 -29.22 -4.49 -31.01
N SER A 50 -28.51 -3.46 -30.55
CA SER A 50 -27.91 -3.51 -29.22
C SER A 50 -28.98 -3.95 -28.21
N PRO A 51 -28.62 -4.64 -27.11
CA PRO A 51 -29.54 -4.85 -25.99
C PRO A 51 -30.23 -3.53 -25.68
N SER A 52 -31.56 -3.50 -25.69
CA SER A 52 -32.28 -2.25 -25.46
C SER A 52 -32.19 -1.88 -23.98
N LEU A 53 -32.26 -0.58 -23.67
CA LEU A 53 -32.30 -0.09 -22.29
C LEU A 53 -33.46 -0.72 -21.49
N GLU A 54 -34.51 -1.19 -22.17
CA GLU A 54 -35.63 -1.96 -21.63
C GLU A 54 -35.21 -3.35 -21.12
N MET A 55 -34.25 -4.02 -21.79
CA MET A 55 -33.69 -5.29 -21.32
C MET A 55 -32.88 -5.11 -20.05
N ASP A 56 -32.08 -4.04 -19.97
CA ASP A 56 -31.23 -3.78 -18.81
C ASP A 56 -32.05 -3.24 -17.62
N GLU A 57 -33.11 -2.44 -17.85
CA GLU A 57 -34.12 -2.13 -16.83
C GLU A 57 -34.78 -3.42 -16.32
N LYS A 58 -35.24 -4.31 -17.22
CA LYS A 58 -35.89 -5.57 -16.82
C LYS A 58 -34.95 -6.46 -16.00
N ARG A 59 -33.69 -6.60 -16.41
CA ARG A 59 -32.65 -7.34 -15.66
C ARG A 59 -32.42 -6.76 -14.27
N PHE A 60 -32.35 -5.44 -14.14
CA PHE A 60 -32.22 -4.77 -12.84
C PHE A 60 -33.44 -5.01 -11.95
N LEU A 61 -34.66 -4.92 -12.52
CA LEU A 61 -35.89 -5.19 -11.78
C LEU A 61 -36.03 -6.66 -11.35
N GLU A 62 -35.55 -7.62 -12.15
CA GLU A 62 -35.46 -9.05 -11.79
C GLU A 62 -34.43 -9.29 -10.67
N ALA A 63 -33.25 -8.65 -10.77
CA ALA A 63 -32.22 -8.68 -9.72
C ALA A 63 -32.72 -8.04 -8.40
N SER A 64 -33.56 -7.00 -8.47
CA SER A 64 -34.13 -6.29 -7.31
C SER A 64 -35.09 -7.10 -6.45
N GLN A 65 -35.59 -8.23 -6.96
CA GLN A 65 -36.40 -9.17 -6.21
C GLN A 65 -35.55 -10.11 -5.34
N ASN A 66 -34.28 -10.32 -5.74
CA ASN A 66 -33.37 -11.29 -5.13
C ASN A 66 -32.28 -10.64 -4.25
N GLY A 67 -32.03 -9.33 -4.41
CA GLY A 67 -31.06 -8.58 -3.60
C GLY A 67 -31.39 -7.10 -3.48
N ASN A 68 -30.80 -6.46 -2.47
CA ASN A 68 -30.96 -5.01 -2.18
C ASN A 68 -29.76 -4.17 -2.65
N LEU A 69 -28.77 -4.79 -3.30
CA LEU A 69 -27.51 -4.17 -3.71
C LEU A 69 -27.14 -4.72 -5.10
N ILE A 70 -27.21 -3.88 -6.13
CA ILE A 70 -27.14 -4.31 -7.54
C ILE A 70 -26.07 -3.50 -8.28
N PRO A 71 -25.11 -4.13 -8.98
CA PRO A 71 -24.15 -3.41 -9.81
C PRO A 71 -24.74 -3.08 -11.18
N LEU A 72 -24.73 -1.80 -11.53
CA LEU A 72 -24.80 -1.32 -12.91
C LEU A 72 -23.38 -1.11 -13.43
N TYR A 73 -23.12 -1.41 -14.71
CA TYR A 73 -21.77 -1.29 -15.27
C TYR A 73 -21.77 -0.95 -16.75
N LYS A 74 -20.65 -0.37 -17.20
CA LYS A 74 -20.33 -0.16 -18.62
C LYS A 74 -18.96 -0.74 -18.92
N CYS A 75 -18.90 -1.73 -19.80
CA CYS A 75 -17.64 -2.19 -20.37
C CYS A 75 -17.23 -1.27 -21.53
N ILE A 76 -15.98 -0.79 -21.51
CA ILE A 76 -15.34 0.03 -22.54
C ILE A 76 -13.96 -0.55 -22.88
N PHE A 77 -13.33 -0.12 -23.98
CA PHE A 77 -11.95 -0.50 -24.29
C PHE A 77 -10.95 0.24 -23.40
N SER A 78 -9.82 -0.40 -23.09
CA SER A 78 -8.72 0.15 -22.28
C SER A 78 -7.41 0.33 -23.09
N ASP A 79 -7.54 0.65 -24.38
CA ASP A 79 -6.43 0.89 -25.30
C ASP A 79 -5.89 2.32 -25.18
N HIS A 80 -6.79 3.32 -25.12
CA HIS A 80 -6.46 4.72 -24.85
C HIS A 80 -6.56 5.08 -23.36
N LEU A 81 -7.30 4.30 -22.56
CA LEU A 81 -7.49 4.53 -21.12
C LEU A 81 -6.57 3.63 -20.28
N THR A 82 -5.62 4.23 -19.57
CA THR A 82 -4.78 3.53 -18.57
C THR A 82 -5.29 3.80 -17.15
N PRO A 83 -5.00 2.92 -16.15
CA PRO A 83 -5.40 3.16 -14.76
C PRO A 83 -4.90 4.50 -14.19
N VAL A 84 -3.71 4.94 -14.58
CA VAL A 84 -3.10 6.22 -14.18
C VAL A 84 -3.85 7.43 -14.76
N LEU A 85 -4.29 7.34 -16.02
CA LEU A 85 -5.10 8.41 -16.64
C LEU A 85 -6.51 8.45 -16.07
N ALA A 86 -7.13 7.28 -15.85
CA ALA A 86 -8.46 7.19 -15.27
C ALA A 86 -8.52 7.75 -13.85
N TYR A 87 -7.48 7.51 -13.04
CA TYR A 87 -7.35 8.05 -11.69
C TYR A 87 -7.33 9.60 -11.69
N ASP A 88 -6.51 10.23 -12.54
CA ASP A 88 -6.45 11.70 -12.66
C ASP A 88 -7.74 12.30 -13.26
N ALA A 89 -8.35 11.63 -14.24
CA ALA A 89 -9.58 12.08 -14.87
C ALA A 89 -10.79 12.03 -13.91
N TRP A 90 -10.88 11.03 -13.04
CA TRP A 90 -11.97 10.89 -12.08
C TRP A 90 -11.92 11.97 -10.98
N LEU A 91 -10.71 12.28 -10.50
CA LEU A 91 -10.40 13.28 -9.47
C LEU A 91 -10.26 14.72 -10.00
N LYS A 92 -10.63 14.97 -11.26
CA LYS A 92 -10.54 16.26 -11.97
C LYS A 92 -11.17 17.44 -11.20
N ASP A 93 -12.20 17.18 -10.40
CA ASP A 93 -13.02 18.18 -9.71
C ASP A 93 -12.68 18.34 -8.22
N ASP A 94 -12.11 17.30 -7.60
CA ASP A 94 -11.69 17.27 -6.19
C ASP A 94 -10.48 16.33 -6.05
N ARG A 95 -9.29 16.92 -5.96
CA ARG A 95 -8.02 16.19 -5.87
C ARG A 95 -7.62 15.80 -4.45
N ASP A 96 -8.27 16.32 -3.41
CA ASP A 96 -8.01 15.95 -2.01
C ASP A 96 -9.01 14.89 -1.49
N ALA A 97 -10.00 14.51 -2.31
CA ALA A 97 -10.95 13.44 -2.03
C ALA A 97 -10.28 12.09 -1.67
N PRO A 98 -10.84 11.31 -0.71
CA PRO A 98 -10.36 9.95 -0.44
C PRO A 98 -10.50 9.05 -1.67
N SER A 99 -9.43 8.36 -2.03
CA SER A 99 -9.30 7.70 -3.34
C SER A 99 -8.17 6.69 -3.38
N PHE A 100 -8.23 5.74 -4.32
CA PHE A 100 -7.22 4.71 -4.49
C PHE A 100 -7.00 4.31 -5.95
N LEU A 101 -5.78 3.89 -6.24
CA LEU A 101 -5.39 3.12 -7.41
C LEU A 101 -4.59 1.91 -6.92
N PHE A 102 -5.14 0.72 -7.11
CA PHE A 102 -4.48 -0.55 -6.83
C PHE A 102 -4.05 -1.21 -8.14
N GLU A 103 -2.80 -1.66 -8.19
CA GLU A 103 -2.24 -2.42 -9.30
C GLU A 103 -1.46 -3.62 -8.76
N SER A 104 -1.34 -4.68 -9.55
CA SER A 104 -0.61 -5.89 -9.15
C SER A 104 0.47 -6.24 -10.17
N VAL A 105 1.53 -6.89 -9.71
CA VAL A 105 2.60 -7.43 -10.55
C VAL A 105 2.88 -8.86 -10.11
N GLU A 106 2.62 -9.81 -11.00
CA GLU A 106 2.77 -11.23 -10.76
C GLU A 106 4.26 -11.65 -10.90
N PRO A 107 4.85 -12.34 -9.91
CA PRO A 107 6.23 -12.80 -9.98
C PRO A 107 6.37 -13.90 -11.03
N GLY A 108 7.34 -13.73 -11.93
CA GLY A 108 7.53 -14.59 -13.11
C GLY A 108 8.96 -15.11 -13.24
N PHE A 109 9.09 -16.35 -13.73
CA PHE A 109 10.38 -17.07 -13.79
C PHE A 109 11.50 -16.29 -14.49
N ARG A 110 11.18 -15.62 -15.61
CA ARG A 110 12.12 -14.78 -16.38
C ARG A 110 11.97 -13.28 -16.11
N ALA A 111 10.74 -12.79 -16.08
CA ALA A 111 10.39 -11.41 -15.80
C ALA A 111 9.02 -11.35 -15.11
N SER A 112 8.84 -10.39 -14.21
CA SER A 112 7.58 -10.08 -13.55
C SER A 112 6.59 -9.50 -14.58
N SER A 113 5.34 -9.97 -14.58
CA SER A 113 4.27 -9.48 -15.48
C SER A 113 3.31 -8.57 -14.73
N VAL A 114 2.74 -7.56 -15.40
CA VAL A 114 1.59 -6.83 -14.85
C VAL A 114 0.48 -7.85 -14.58
N GLY A 115 -0.04 -7.88 -13.36
CA GLY A 115 -1.11 -8.80 -12.97
C GLY A 115 -2.41 -8.46 -13.70
N ARG A 116 -3.32 -9.43 -13.83
CA ARG A 116 -4.49 -9.28 -14.73
C ARG A 116 -5.34 -8.02 -14.48
N TYR A 117 -5.46 -7.58 -13.23
CA TYR A 117 -6.38 -6.51 -12.84
C TYR A 117 -5.69 -5.29 -12.19
N SER A 118 -6.21 -4.10 -12.51
CA SER A 118 -6.04 -2.87 -11.73
C SER A 118 -7.40 -2.31 -11.34
N VAL A 119 -7.50 -1.64 -10.19
CA VAL A 119 -8.75 -1.04 -9.71
C VAL A 119 -8.53 0.43 -9.33
N VAL A 120 -9.43 1.30 -9.77
CA VAL A 120 -9.51 2.71 -9.41
C VAL A 120 -10.82 2.95 -8.66
N GLY A 121 -10.79 3.75 -7.59
CA GLY A 121 -12.00 4.26 -6.93
C GLY A 121 -11.72 5.58 -6.22
N ALA A 122 -12.71 6.47 -6.19
CA ALA A 122 -12.57 7.82 -5.65
C ALA A 122 -13.93 8.38 -5.24
N GLN A 123 -13.94 9.29 -4.24
CA GLN A 123 -15.15 9.90 -3.68
C GLN A 123 -16.12 8.84 -3.08
N PRO A 124 -15.73 8.18 -1.96
CA PRO A 124 -16.55 7.14 -1.34
C PRO A 124 -17.86 7.71 -0.80
N ALA A 125 -18.92 6.90 -0.80
CA ALA A 125 -20.24 7.29 -0.31
C ALA A 125 -20.27 7.43 1.22
N LEU A 126 -19.54 6.55 1.93
CA LEU A 126 -19.33 6.61 3.38
C LEU A 126 -17.82 6.60 3.69
N GLU A 127 -17.43 7.19 4.81
CA GLU A 127 -16.12 6.95 5.45
C GLU A 127 -16.28 6.55 6.91
N VAL A 128 -15.39 5.67 7.37
CA VAL A 128 -15.19 5.31 8.79
C VAL A 128 -13.75 5.64 9.16
N VAL A 129 -13.57 6.58 10.09
CA VAL A 129 -12.25 7.03 10.55
C VAL A 129 -12.15 6.79 12.05
N ALA A 130 -11.17 6.01 12.48
CA ALA A 130 -10.94 5.67 13.88
C ALA A 130 -9.66 6.32 14.42
N LYS A 131 -9.72 6.86 15.64
CA LYS A 131 -8.56 7.30 16.42
C LYS A 131 -8.79 6.97 17.89
N ARG A 132 -8.05 5.99 18.41
CA ARG A 132 -8.36 5.26 19.65
C ARG A 132 -9.84 4.82 19.59
N ASN A 133 -10.56 4.85 20.70
CA ASN A 133 -11.96 4.45 20.75
C ASN A 133 -12.92 5.47 20.10
N LYS A 134 -12.44 6.63 19.60
CA LYS A 134 -13.29 7.58 18.87
C LYS A 134 -13.39 7.18 17.40
N VAL A 135 -14.62 6.97 16.93
CA VAL A 135 -14.93 6.70 15.52
C VAL A 135 -15.80 7.82 14.98
N THR A 136 -15.35 8.43 13.88
CA THR A 136 -16.12 9.41 13.11
C THR A 136 -16.57 8.73 11.81
N ILE A 137 -17.88 8.65 11.61
CA ILE A 137 -18.52 8.18 10.38
C ILE A 137 -18.96 9.42 9.58
N LEU A 138 -18.60 9.48 8.31
CA LEU A 138 -19.02 10.55 7.39
C LEU A 138 -19.87 9.92 6.28
N ASP A 139 -21.11 10.37 6.13
CA ASP A 139 -22.01 10.00 5.03
C ASP A 139 -22.05 11.19 4.05
N HIS A 140 -21.48 11.00 2.86
CA HIS A 140 -21.30 12.08 1.88
C HIS A 140 -22.58 12.40 1.10
N ASP A 141 -23.47 11.41 0.95
CA ASP A 141 -24.74 11.56 0.24
C ASP A 141 -25.74 12.44 1.00
N SER A 142 -25.74 12.33 2.33
CA SER A 142 -26.57 13.14 3.24
C SER A 142 -25.81 14.30 3.89
N GLY A 143 -24.50 14.40 3.69
CA GLY A 143 -23.62 15.37 4.35
C GLY A 143 -23.52 15.21 5.87
N LYS A 144 -23.84 14.03 6.40
CA LYS A 144 -24.00 13.78 7.83
C LYS A 144 -22.71 13.23 8.45
N ILE A 145 -22.26 13.87 9.53
CA ILE A 145 -21.17 13.36 10.37
C ILE A 145 -21.77 12.76 11.65
N ILE A 146 -21.30 11.59 12.05
CA ILE A 146 -21.69 10.90 13.30
C ILE A 146 -20.42 10.53 14.04
N GLU A 147 -20.30 10.96 15.30
CA GLU A 147 -19.20 10.53 16.17
C GLU A 147 -19.72 9.53 17.21
N LYS A 148 -18.94 8.48 17.46
CA LYS A 148 -19.22 7.43 18.46
C LYS A 148 -17.97 7.10 19.26
N LEU A 149 -18.16 6.60 20.47
CA LEU A 149 -17.14 5.82 21.18
C LEU A 149 -17.42 4.33 20.95
N VAL A 150 -16.40 3.59 20.50
CA VAL A 150 -16.48 2.17 20.10
C VAL A 150 -15.19 1.47 20.53
N GLU A 151 -15.27 0.29 21.15
CA GLU A 151 -14.06 -0.44 21.58
C GLU A 151 -13.32 -1.16 20.44
N ASP A 152 -14.03 -1.52 19.38
CA ASP A 152 -13.48 -2.10 18.16
C ASP A 152 -14.11 -1.42 16.94
N PRO A 153 -13.41 -0.48 16.29
CA PRO A 153 -13.92 0.20 15.10
C PRO A 153 -14.17 -0.73 13.90
N MET A 154 -13.64 -1.96 13.90
CA MET A 154 -13.91 -2.95 12.83
C MET A 154 -15.30 -3.61 12.94
N THR A 155 -16.10 -3.34 13.99
CA THR A 155 -17.54 -3.67 13.92
C THR A 155 -18.26 -2.70 12.99
N ILE A 156 -17.98 -1.40 13.04
CA ILE A 156 -18.73 -0.38 12.30
C ILE A 156 -18.92 -0.67 10.79
N PRO A 157 -17.90 -1.04 9.99
CA PRO A 157 -18.12 -1.40 8.59
C PRO A 157 -18.82 -2.78 8.43
N LYS A 158 -18.66 -3.72 9.38
CA LYS A 158 -19.38 -5.00 9.42
C LYS A 158 -20.88 -4.77 9.68
N ASP A 159 -21.20 -3.96 10.69
CA ASP A 159 -22.55 -3.59 11.11
C ASP A 159 -23.29 -2.78 10.01
N ILE A 160 -22.60 -1.85 9.34
CA ILE A 160 -23.15 -1.10 8.19
C ILE A 160 -23.41 -2.02 6.99
N SER A 161 -22.62 -3.09 6.83
CA SER A 161 -22.80 -4.07 5.75
C SER A 161 -23.85 -5.16 6.07
N GLU A 162 -24.45 -5.14 7.26
CA GLU A 162 -25.37 -6.19 7.69
C GLU A 162 -26.68 -6.15 6.86
N GLY A 163 -27.15 -7.32 6.45
CA GLY A 163 -28.35 -7.44 5.62
C GLY A 163 -28.18 -7.06 4.14
N TRP A 164 -27.00 -6.61 3.70
CA TRP A 164 -26.70 -6.47 2.27
C TRP A 164 -26.67 -7.84 1.58
N ARG A 165 -27.33 -7.92 0.42
CA ARG A 165 -27.45 -9.11 -0.44
C ARG A 165 -27.03 -8.70 -1.85
N PRO A 166 -25.71 -8.57 -2.11
CA PRO A 166 -25.19 -8.17 -3.42
C PRO A 166 -25.60 -9.18 -4.49
N GLN A 167 -26.07 -8.69 -5.63
CA GLN A 167 -26.35 -9.54 -6.78
C GLN A 167 -25.07 -9.85 -7.56
N GLN A 168 -24.80 -11.14 -7.77
CA GLN A 168 -23.66 -11.61 -8.54
C GLN A 168 -24.02 -11.65 -10.03
N ILE A 169 -23.43 -10.75 -10.83
CA ILE A 169 -23.59 -10.70 -12.28
C ILE A 169 -22.39 -11.38 -12.94
N GLN A 170 -22.64 -12.35 -13.83
CA GLN A 170 -21.60 -13.17 -14.48
C GLN A 170 -20.68 -12.38 -15.43
N ASP A 171 -21.15 -11.23 -15.93
CA ASP A 171 -20.42 -10.36 -16.85
C ASP A 171 -19.35 -9.49 -16.15
N LEU A 172 -19.28 -9.47 -14.82
CA LEU A 172 -18.27 -8.75 -14.06
C LEU A 172 -16.99 -9.59 -13.85
N PRO A 173 -15.80 -8.98 -13.81
CA PRO A 173 -14.54 -9.70 -13.57
C PRO A 173 -14.47 -10.31 -12.16
N ASP A 174 -13.71 -11.40 -11.99
CA ASP A 174 -13.46 -12.10 -10.70
C ASP A 174 -12.44 -11.35 -9.80
N ALA A 175 -12.65 -10.03 -9.68
CA ALA A 175 -11.79 -9.04 -9.02
C ALA A 175 -12.58 -8.24 -7.96
N PHE A 176 -11.94 -7.28 -7.29
CA PHE A 176 -12.65 -6.32 -6.43
C PHE A 176 -13.46 -5.35 -7.32
N CYS A 177 -14.79 -5.44 -7.23
CA CYS A 177 -15.71 -4.62 -8.04
C CYS A 177 -16.44 -3.53 -7.23
N GLY A 178 -16.07 -3.28 -5.97
CA GLY A 178 -16.73 -2.33 -5.07
C GLY A 178 -16.84 -2.86 -3.64
N GLY A 179 -16.93 -1.95 -2.66
CA GLY A 179 -16.97 -2.26 -1.23
C GLY A 179 -16.09 -1.33 -0.39
N TRP A 180 -15.66 -1.81 0.78
CA TRP A 180 -14.79 -1.04 1.68
C TRP A 180 -13.32 -1.08 1.21
N VAL A 181 -12.66 0.06 1.16
CA VAL A 181 -11.23 0.19 0.83
C VAL A 181 -10.55 1.18 1.76
N GLY A 182 -9.32 0.88 2.19
CA GLY A 182 -8.52 1.81 3.00
C GLY A 182 -7.32 1.16 3.67
N PHE A 183 -6.98 1.63 4.88
CA PHE A 183 -5.85 1.14 5.65
C PHE A 183 -6.18 0.92 7.14
N PHE A 184 -5.45 -0.02 7.73
CA PHE A 184 -5.42 -0.36 9.14
C PHE A 184 -4.00 -0.11 9.64
N SER A 185 -3.80 0.70 10.67
CA SER A 185 -2.48 0.91 11.27
C SER A 185 -1.98 -0.37 11.97
N TYR A 186 -0.69 -0.48 12.23
CA TYR A 186 -0.13 -1.51 13.13
C TYR A 186 -0.85 -1.50 14.48
N ASP A 187 -1.11 -0.30 15.03
CA ASP A 187 -1.81 -0.11 16.29
C ASP A 187 -3.29 -0.53 16.27
N THR A 188 -3.85 -0.95 15.13
CA THR A 188 -5.16 -1.62 15.07
C THR A 188 -5.18 -2.87 15.97
N VAL A 189 -4.02 -3.49 16.21
CA VAL A 189 -3.88 -4.59 17.18
C VAL A 189 -4.31 -4.21 18.60
N ARG A 190 -4.26 -2.92 18.99
CA ARG A 190 -4.66 -2.45 20.33
C ARG A 190 -6.17 -2.56 20.57
N TYR A 191 -6.98 -2.66 19.52
CA TYR A 191 -8.41 -2.99 19.59
C TYR A 191 -8.65 -4.51 19.81
N VAL A 192 -7.64 -5.35 19.56
CA VAL A 192 -7.71 -6.81 19.72
C VAL A 192 -7.05 -7.22 21.04
N GLU A 193 -5.75 -6.94 21.20
CA GLU A 193 -4.92 -7.29 22.36
C GLU A 193 -5.08 -6.29 23.52
N LYS A 194 -6.32 -5.84 23.78
CA LYS A 194 -6.70 -4.73 24.68
C LYS A 194 -6.06 -4.79 26.08
N LYS A 195 -5.77 -5.99 26.60
CA LYS A 195 -5.19 -6.23 27.93
C LYS A 195 -3.66 -6.12 27.97
N LYS A 196 -2.97 -6.21 26.84
CA LYS A 196 -1.50 -6.24 26.74
C LYS A 196 -0.93 -5.04 25.99
N LEU A 197 -1.62 -4.58 24.95
CA LEU A 197 -1.24 -3.41 24.16
C LEU A 197 -2.30 -2.32 24.27
N THR A 198 -2.25 -1.53 25.34
CA THR A 198 -3.21 -0.43 25.53
C THR A 198 -2.82 0.78 24.67
N PHE A 199 -3.72 1.75 24.55
CA PHE A 199 -3.41 3.07 23.96
C PHE A 199 -2.72 4.04 24.95
N SER A 200 -2.56 3.67 26.22
CA SER A 200 -1.88 4.48 27.24
C SER A 200 -0.43 4.05 27.46
N SER A 201 -0.08 2.79 27.22
CA SER A 201 1.30 2.28 27.22
C SER A 201 1.98 2.40 25.85
N ALA A 202 1.26 2.85 24.82
CA ALA A 202 1.78 2.99 23.47
C ALA A 202 2.92 4.04 23.39
N PRO A 203 3.91 3.85 22.49
CA PRO A 203 4.91 4.86 22.17
C PRO A 203 4.31 6.22 21.77
N LYS A 204 5.17 7.24 21.65
CA LYS A 204 4.73 8.59 21.28
C LYS A 204 4.03 8.60 19.91
N ASP A 205 2.83 9.17 19.86
CA ASP A 205 2.10 9.44 18.61
C ASP A 205 2.60 10.77 18.02
N ASP A 206 3.61 10.70 17.15
CA ASP A 206 4.28 11.89 16.58
C ASP A 206 3.57 12.46 15.35
N ARG A 207 2.79 11.64 14.64
CA ARG A 207 2.15 11.99 13.36
C ARG A 207 0.63 12.13 13.45
N ASN A 208 -0.01 11.67 14.52
CA ASN A 208 -1.47 11.77 14.77
C ASN A 208 -2.34 11.29 13.58
N LEU A 209 -1.88 10.26 12.86
CA LEU A 209 -2.63 9.66 11.74
C LEU A 209 -3.80 8.82 12.27
N ALA A 210 -4.83 8.58 11.44
CA ALA A 210 -5.91 7.66 11.81
C ALA A 210 -5.36 6.26 12.13
N ASP A 211 -5.98 5.59 13.10
CA ASP A 211 -5.62 4.22 13.47
C ASP A 211 -6.30 3.21 12.51
N ILE A 212 -7.48 3.56 11.97
CA ILE A 212 -8.10 2.94 10.79
C ILE A 212 -8.72 4.06 9.94
N HIS A 213 -8.60 3.97 8.62
CA HIS A 213 -9.40 4.76 7.66
C HIS A 213 -9.96 3.81 6.60
N LEU A 214 -11.28 3.87 6.37
CA LEU A 214 -11.98 3.10 5.34
C LEU A 214 -13.00 3.98 4.62
N GLY A 215 -13.01 3.95 3.29
CA GLY A 215 -14.09 4.48 2.46
C GLY A 215 -14.96 3.34 1.91
N LEU A 216 -16.27 3.56 1.80
CA LEU A 216 -17.20 2.70 1.06
C LEU A 216 -17.31 3.19 -0.38
N TYR A 217 -16.78 2.40 -1.32
CA TYR A 217 -16.78 2.71 -2.74
C TYR A 217 -17.88 1.93 -3.45
N ASP A 218 -19.04 2.59 -3.60
CA ASP A 218 -20.12 2.16 -4.51
C ASP A 218 -19.68 2.28 -5.98
N ASP A 219 -18.72 3.16 -6.28
CA ASP A 219 -18.22 3.43 -7.64
C ASP A 219 -16.75 3.00 -7.80
N VAL A 220 -16.44 2.25 -8.86
CA VAL A 220 -15.05 1.86 -9.23
C VAL A 220 -14.86 1.74 -10.74
N ILE A 221 -13.60 1.69 -11.19
CA ILE A 221 -13.21 1.10 -12.48
C ILE A 221 -12.34 -0.13 -12.23
N VAL A 222 -12.67 -1.25 -12.87
CA VAL A 222 -11.80 -2.43 -12.95
C VAL A 222 -11.24 -2.55 -14.36
N PHE A 223 -9.91 -2.52 -14.49
CA PHE A 223 -9.20 -2.77 -15.74
C PHE A 223 -8.83 -4.25 -15.85
N ASP A 224 -9.16 -4.88 -16.97
CA ASP A 224 -8.67 -6.21 -17.34
C ASP A 224 -7.57 -6.07 -18.41
N HIS A 225 -6.32 -6.23 -17.99
CA HIS A 225 -5.14 -6.06 -18.83
C HIS A 225 -4.94 -7.20 -19.83
N VAL A 226 -5.63 -8.33 -19.66
CA VAL A 226 -5.61 -9.45 -20.62
C VAL A 226 -6.64 -9.19 -21.71
N ASP A 227 -7.88 -8.91 -21.31
CA ASP A 227 -9.01 -8.70 -22.22
C ASP A 227 -9.03 -7.30 -22.90
N LYS A 228 -8.20 -6.35 -22.44
CA LYS A 228 -8.14 -4.94 -22.88
C LYS A 228 -9.45 -4.17 -22.67
N LYS A 229 -10.10 -4.44 -21.55
CA LYS A 229 -11.39 -3.87 -21.13
C LYS A 229 -11.21 -3.03 -19.87
N ALA A 230 -12.01 -1.98 -19.74
CA ALA A 230 -12.29 -1.34 -18.47
C ALA A 230 -13.79 -1.45 -18.16
N TYR A 231 -14.12 -1.85 -16.94
CA TYR A 231 -15.48 -1.92 -16.43
C TYR A 231 -15.68 -0.73 -15.49
N VAL A 232 -16.44 0.29 -15.92
CA VAL A 232 -16.94 1.33 -15.02
C VAL A 232 -18.14 0.74 -14.29
N ILE A 233 -18.14 0.72 -12.96
CA ILE A 233 -19.15 0.04 -12.12
C ILE A 233 -19.71 1.04 -11.11
N HIS A 234 -21.03 1.00 -10.92
CA HIS A 234 -21.77 1.73 -9.88
C HIS A 234 -22.73 0.76 -9.16
N TRP A 235 -22.64 0.68 -7.83
CA TRP A 235 -23.51 -0.17 -7.02
C TRP A 235 -24.71 0.60 -6.47
N VAL A 236 -25.90 0.17 -6.89
CA VAL A 236 -27.17 0.77 -6.45
C VAL A 236 -27.67 0.09 -5.17
N ARG A 237 -27.77 0.87 -4.08
CA ARG A 237 -28.36 0.47 -2.79
C ARG A 237 -29.87 0.76 -2.78
N LEU A 238 -30.70 -0.28 -2.88
CA LEU A 238 -32.16 -0.14 -3.07
C LEU A 238 -32.88 0.47 -1.87
N ASP A 239 -32.36 0.27 -0.66
CA ASP A 239 -32.91 0.79 0.61
C ASP A 239 -32.98 2.32 0.65
N ARG A 240 -32.22 3.00 -0.20
CA ARG A 240 -32.23 4.47 -0.35
C ARG A 240 -33.35 4.99 -1.26
N PHE A 241 -34.11 4.13 -1.94
CA PHE A 241 -35.09 4.52 -2.96
C PHE A 241 -36.52 4.06 -2.63
N SER A 242 -37.51 4.85 -3.07
CA SER A 242 -38.94 4.51 -2.88
C SER A 242 -39.50 3.51 -3.88
N SER A 243 -38.73 3.11 -4.90
CA SER A 243 -39.02 1.98 -5.79
C SER A 243 -37.77 1.56 -6.56
N ALA A 244 -37.71 0.28 -6.98
CA ALA A 244 -36.58 -0.24 -7.76
C ALA A 244 -36.41 0.50 -9.11
N LYS A 245 -37.49 0.96 -9.76
CA LYS A 245 -37.37 1.77 -10.98
C LYS A 245 -36.65 3.10 -10.74
N LYS A 246 -36.96 3.82 -9.64
CA LYS A 246 -36.23 5.06 -9.30
C LYS A 246 -34.75 4.79 -9.00
N ALA A 247 -34.44 3.65 -8.40
CA ALA A 247 -33.08 3.22 -8.14
C ALA A 247 -32.31 2.94 -9.45
N TYR A 248 -32.97 2.32 -10.44
CA TYR A 248 -32.43 2.15 -11.79
C TYR A 248 -32.23 3.48 -12.51
N ASP A 249 -33.26 4.34 -12.55
CA ASP A 249 -33.24 5.61 -13.27
C ASP A 249 -32.11 6.55 -12.75
N ASP A 250 -31.89 6.59 -11.43
CA ASP A 250 -30.82 7.39 -10.80
C ASP A 250 -29.43 6.71 -10.91
N GLY A 251 -29.37 5.39 -10.72
CA GLY A 251 -28.13 4.62 -10.84
C GLY A 251 -27.56 4.60 -12.27
N MET A 252 -28.42 4.55 -13.28
CA MET A 252 -28.01 4.69 -14.69
C MET A 252 -27.46 6.09 -14.97
N LYS A 253 -28.12 7.14 -14.47
CA LYS A 253 -27.63 8.52 -14.58
C LYS A 253 -26.29 8.72 -13.85
N ARG A 254 -26.08 8.07 -12.70
CA ARG A 254 -24.78 8.04 -12.02
C ARG A 254 -23.73 7.35 -12.89
N LEU A 255 -24.02 6.15 -13.40
CA LEU A 255 -23.11 5.40 -14.29
C LEU A 255 -22.74 6.21 -15.55
N GLU A 256 -23.70 6.85 -16.22
CA GLU A 256 -23.44 7.71 -17.39
C GLU A 256 -22.51 8.88 -17.05
N THR A 257 -22.66 9.46 -15.85
CA THR A 257 -21.78 10.53 -15.34
C THR A 257 -20.36 10.04 -15.04
N LEU A 258 -20.20 8.78 -14.60
CA LEU A 258 -18.88 8.17 -14.39
C LEU A 258 -18.22 7.77 -15.71
N VAL A 259 -19.00 7.33 -16.69
CA VAL A 259 -18.52 6.94 -18.02
C VAL A 259 -18.03 8.16 -18.81
N SER A 260 -18.76 9.27 -18.82
CA SER A 260 -18.32 10.50 -19.51
C SER A 260 -17.00 11.05 -18.94
N LYS A 261 -16.80 11.00 -17.61
CA LYS A 261 -15.53 11.37 -16.96
C LYS A 261 -14.30 10.65 -17.52
N VAL A 262 -14.45 9.44 -18.07
CA VAL A 262 -13.32 8.63 -18.62
C VAL A 262 -13.38 8.36 -20.12
N GLN A 263 -14.46 8.74 -20.80
CA GLN A 263 -14.53 8.78 -22.27
C GLN A 263 -14.14 10.15 -22.81
N ASP A 264 -14.59 11.24 -22.17
CA ASP A 264 -14.31 12.63 -22.59
C ASP A 264 -12.98 13.15 -21.99
N ILE A 265 -11.92 12.34 -22.10
CA ILE A 265 -10.56 12.70 -21.64
C ILE A 265 -9.91 13.64 -22.66
N ASP A 266 -10.03 14.93 -22.36
CA ASP A 266 -9.20 16.00 -22.91
C ASP A 266 -7.70 15.67 -22.67
N PRO A 267 -6.84 15.65 -23.72
CA PRO A 267 -5.46 15.16 -23.64
C PRO A 267 -4.57 15.83 -22.56
N PRO A 268 -3.49 15.15 -22.12
CA PRO A 268 -3.26 14.95 -20.70
C PRO A 268 -2.80 16.18 -19.90
N ARG A 269 -3.40 16.34 -18.72
CA ARG A 269 -2.97 17.27 -17.66
C ARG A 269 -1.71 16.82 -16.92
N LEU A 270 -1.41 15.52 -16.93
CA LEU A 270 -0.21 14.96 -16.27
C LEU A 270 1.02 15.20 -17.15
N SER A 271 2.08 15.77 -16.58
CA SER A 271 3.39 15.78 -17.22
C SER A 271 3.83 14.32 -17.51
N PRO A 272 4.26 14.00 -18.74
CA PRO A 272 4.72 12.64 -19.07
C PRO A 272 5.97 12.27 -18.25
N GLY A 273 6.76 13.28 -17.84
CA GLY A 273 8.07 13.10 -17.25
C GLY A 273 9.13 12.75 -18.30
N CYS A 274 10.36 12.58 -17.85
CA CYS A 274 11.46 12.10 -18.68
C CYS A 274 12.49 11.44 -17.77
N ILE A 275 12.79 10.17 -18.00
CA ILE A 275 13.72 9.39 -17.20
C ILE A 275 15.03 9.20 -17.97
N ASP A 276 16.15 9.32 -17.27
CA ASP A 276 17.39 8.67 -17.69
C ASP A 276 17.33 7.20 -17.23
N PHE A 277 17.77 6.27 -18.08
CA PHE A 277 17.47 4.84 -17.92
C PHE A 277 18.38 4.09 -16.94
N CYS A 278 19.23 4.80 -16.20
CA CYS A 278 19.96 4.30 -15.04
C CYS A 278 19.03 4.03 -13.84
N THR A 279 18.15 3.04 -13.97
CA THR A 279 17.23 2.61 -12.89
C THR A 279 17.90 1.74 -11.81
N ARG A 280 19.19 1.42 -11.97
CA ARG A 280 19.92 0.45 -11.14
C ARG A 280 20.67 1.04 -9.95
N ASP A 281 20.87 2.36 -9.91
CA ASP A 281 21.55 2.98 -8.77
C ASP A 281 20.59 3.09 -7.58
N PHE A 282 21.11 2.88 -6.38
CA PHE A 282 20.35 3.09 -5.15
C PHE A 282 19.99 4.57 -4.97
N GLY A 283 18.98 4.85 -4.16
CA GLY A 283 18.60 6.21 -3.81
C GLY A 283 19.64 6.89 -2.92
N LEU A 284 19.58 8.21 -2.81
CA LEU A 284 20.43 8.95 -1.85
C LEU A 284 20.19 8.46 -0.41
N CYS A 285 21.27 8.34 0.36
CA CYS A 285 21.22 7.88 1.75
C CYS A 285 20.27 8.74 2.60
N LEU A 286 19.45 8.06 3.41
CA LEU A 286 18.40 8.71 4.21
C LEU A 286 18.95 9.17 5.56
N ASN A 287 19.77 10.23 5.54
CA ASN A 287 20.53 10.74 6.69
C ASN A 287 19.68 11.28 7.85
N LYS A 288 18.34 11.25 7.77
CA LYS A 288 17.42 11.68 8.83
C LYS A 288 16.49 10.54 9.21
N SER A 289 16.78 9.87 10.33
CA SER A 289 15.94 8.87 10.97
C SER A 289 15.29 9.43 12.26
N ASN A 290 14.35 8.69 12.86
CA ASN A 290 13.70 9.04 14.12
C ASN A 290 14.45 8.54 15.37
N MET A 291 15.61 7.91 15.16
CA MET A 291 16.59 7.46 16.14
C MET A 291 17.99 7.52 15.48
N THR A 292 19.07 7.52 16.24
CA THR A 292 20.43 7.41 15.69
C THR A 292 20.79 5.94 15.36
N SER A 293 21.89 5.75 14.65
CA SER A 293 22.42 4.40 14.35
C SER A 293 22.79 3.65 15.64
N GLU A 294 23.40 4.37 16.59
CA GLU A 294 23.79 3.86 17.91
C GLU A 294 22.56 3.51 18.77
N GLU A 295 21.48 4.30 18.67
CA GLU A 295 20.21 4.00 19.35
C GLU A 295 19.54 2.74 18.79
N TYR A 296 19.49 2.57 17.45
CA TYR A 296 18.97 1.34 16.83
C TYR A 296 19.84 0.13 17.20
N MET A 297 21.16 0.23 17.08
CA MET A 297 22.07 -0.86 17.44
C MET A 297 21.97 -1.26 18.92
N LYS A 298 21.77 -0.29 19.83
CA LYS A 298 21.49 -0.57 21.24
C LYS A 298 20.16 -1.31 21.41
N ALA A 299 19.10 -0.92 20.71
CA ALA A 299 17.82 -1.62 20.73
C ALA A 299 17.93 -3.06 20.20
N VAL A 300 18.77 -3.30 19.18
CA VAL A 300 19.11 -4.66 18.71
C VAL A 300 19.81 -5.49 19.80
N ILE A 301 20.77 -4.91 20.53
CA ILE A 301 21.44 -5.60 21.64
C ILE A 301 20.43 -5.97 22.75
N GLN A 302 19.55 -5.04 23.14
CA GLN A 302 18.51 -5.31 24.16
C GLN A 302 17.48 -6.34 23.68
N ALA A 303 17.10 -6.33 22.41
CA ALA A 303 16.30 -7.40 21.81
C ALA A 303 16.99 -8.77 21.91
N LYS A 304 18.31 -8.84 21.69
CA LYS A 304 19.08 -10.08 21.84
C LYS A 304 19.18 -10.55 23.30
N GLU A 305 19.25 -9.64 24.27
CA GLU A 305 19.20 -9.99 25.71
C GLU A 305 17.87 -10.71 26.04
N HIS A 306 16.74 -10.20 25.55
CA HIS A 306 15.44 -10.87 25.69
C HIS A 306 15.37 -12.22 24.96
N ILE A 307 16.03 -12.38 23.81
CA ILE A 307 16.10 -13.67 23.10
C ILE A 307 16.92 -14.70 23.89
N LEU A 308 18.06 -14.29 24.44
CA LEU A 308 18.90 -15.14 25.29
C LEU A 308 18.24 -15.50 26.63
N ALA A 309 17.37 -14.63 27.15
CA ALA A 309 16.54 -14.91 28.32
C ALA A 309 15.33 -15.82 28.04
N GLY A 310 15.01 -16.08 26.77
CA GLY A 310 13.86 -16.90 26.36
C GLY A 310 12.50 -16.20 26.39
N ASP A 311 12.47 -14.86 26.51
CA ASP A 311 11.22 -14.07 26.38
C ASP A 311 10.62 -14.19 24.96
N ILE A 312 11.50 -14.28 23.95
CA ILE A 312 11.20 -14.29 22.51
C ILE A 312 12.20 -15.14 21.75
N PHE A 313 11.81 -15.66 20.59
CA PHE A 313 12.70 -16.28 19.60
C PHE A 313 13.16 -15.28 18.52
N GLN A 314 12.28 -14.33 18.18
CA GLN A 314 12.52 -13.27 17.20
C GLN A 314 11.70 -12.03 17.55
N ILE A 315 12.23 -10.85 17.22
CA ILE A 315 11.52 -9.56 17.24
C ILE A 315 11.92 -8.75 16.01
N VAL A 316 10.96 -8.07 15.37
CA VAL A 316 11.23 -7.24 14.19
C VAL A 316 11.23 -5.78 14.61
N LEU A 317 12.42 -5.19 14.76
CA LEU A 317 12.59 -3.77 15.11
C LEU A 317 12.64 -2.88 13.87
N SER A 318 12.14 -1.64 13.97
CA SER A 318 12.04 -0.71 12.85
C SER A 318 12.37 0.74 13.20
N GLN A 319 12.83 1.49 12.20
CA GLN A 319 13.13 2.91 12.28
C GLN A 319 12.52 3.67 11.10
N ARG A 320 12.19 4.95 11.32
CA ARG A 320 11.46 5.81 10.38
C ARG A 320 12.34 6.95 9.90
N PHE A 321 12.75 6.83 8.65
CA PHE A 321 13.41 7.86 7.88
C PHE A 321 12.44 8.95 7.42
N GLU A 322 12.95 10.17 7.25
CA GLU A 322 12.27 11.32 6.67
C GLU A 322 13.04 11.81 5.44
N ARG A 323 12.35 11.96 4.31
CA ARG A 323 12.84 12.71 3.14
C ARG A 323 11.88 13.84 2.81
N ARG A 324 12.40 15.00 2.43
CA ARG A 324 11.59 16.09 1.86
C ARG A 324 11.64 16.06 0.35
N THR A 325 10.58 16.51 -0.31
CA THR A 325 10.50 16.53 -1.77
C THR A 325 9.52 17.57 -2.31
N PHE A 326 9.74 18.01 -3.56
CA PHE A 326 8.77 18.80 -4.34
C PHE A 326 8.05 17.99 -5.44
N ALA A 327 8.36 16.69 -5.57
CA ALA A 327 7.57 15.77 -6.37
C ALA A 327 6.20 15.55 -5.69
N ASP A 328 5.15 15.41 -6.49
CA ASP A 328 3.84 15.06 -5.97
C ASP A 328 3.80 13.57 -5.58
N PRO A 329 3.10 13.15 -4.51
CA PRO A 329 2.95 11.74 -4.16
C PRO A 329 2.48 10.85 -5.30
N PHE A 330 1.64 11.36 -6.22
CA PHE A 330 1.20 10.58 -7.39
C PHE A 330 2.31 10.46 -8.46
N GLU A 331 3.19 11.46 -8.57
CA GLU A 331 4.43 11.37 -9.35
C GLU A 331 5.44 10.39 -8.73
N VAL A 332 5.55 10.37 -7.40
CA VAL A 332 6.36 9.38 -6.66
C VAL A 332 5.79 7.97 -6.83
N TYR A 333 4.47 7.78 -6.83
CA TYR A 333 3.85 6.50 -7.16
C TYR A 333 4.14 6.08 -8.62
N ARG A 334 3.99 7.00 -9.58
CA ARG A 334 4.35 6.75 -10.99
C ARG A 334 5.81 6.32 -11.17
N ALA A 335 6.73 6.89 -10.38
CA ALA A 335 8.13 6.48 -10.34
C ALA A 335 8.34 5.13 -9.61
N LEU A 336 7.64 4.87 -8.50
CA LEU A 336 7.74 3.61 -7.74
C LEU A 336 7.33 2.40 -8.58
N ARG A 337 6.32 2.53 -9.44
CA ARG A 337 5.93 1.50 -10.44
C ARG A 337 7.07 1.08 -11.38
N VAL A 338 8.06 1.96 -11.60
CA VAL A 338 9.24 1.70 -12.45
C VAL A 338 10.42 1.19 -11.62
N VAL A 339 10.65 1.76 -10.43
CA VAL A 339 11.80 1.44 -9.57
C VAL A 339 11.64 0.11 -8.83
N ASN A 340 10.43 -0.21 -8.37
CA ASN A 340 10.17 -1.41 -7.59
C ASN A 340 8.72 -1.90 -7.80
N PRO A 341 8.44 -2.65 -8.89
CA PRO A 341 7.13 -3.27 -9.11
C PRO A 341 6.94 -4.53 -8.23
N SER A 342 5.87 -4.56 -7.43
CA SER A 342 5.53 -5.66 -6.50
C SER A 342 4.07 -6.13 -6.65
N PRO A 343 3.67 -7.29 -6.08
CA PRO A 343 2.30 -7.81 -6.14
C PRO A 343 1.21 -6.88 -5.61
N TYR A 344 1.54 -5.96 -4.69
CA TYR A 344 0.60 -4.97 -4.16
C TYR A 344 1.16 -3.55 -4.32
N MET A 345 0.90 -2.95 -5.48
CA MET A 345 1.12 -1.53 -5.71
C MET A 345 -0.13 -0.76 -5.28
N ALA A 346 0.05 0.30 -4.50
CA ALA A 346 -1.06 1.19 -4.16
C ALA A 346 -0.64 2.67 -4.15
N TYR A 347 -1.48 3.50 -4.76
CA TYR A 347 -1.72 4.86 -4.29
C TYR A 347 -3.01 4.83 -3.49
N LEU A 348 -2.99 5.22 -2.22
CA LEU A 348 -4.17 5.31 -1.36
C LEU A 348 -4.17 6.65 -0.62
N GLN A 349 -5.09 7.51 -1.00
CA GLN A 349 -5.33 8.80 -0.36
C GLN A 349 -6.44 8.65 0.69
N ALA A 350 -6.04 8.80 1.95
CA ALA A 350 -6.90 8.72 3.12
C ALA A 350 -6.96 10.08 3.84
N ARG A 351 -7.87 10.24 4.80
CA ARG A 351 -7.90 11.46 5.60
C ARG A 351 -6.64 11.58 6.47
N GLY A 352 -5.92 12.69 6.29
CA GLY A 352 -4.69 13.02 7.01
C GLY A 352 -3.39 12.45 6.42
N CYS A 353 -3.44 11.45 5.52
CA CYS A 353 -2.25 10.95 4.84
C CYS A 353 -2.51 10.24 3.50
N ILE A 354 -1.49 10.24 2.65
CA ILE A 354 -1.41 9.44 1.41
C ILE A 354 -0.39 8.33 1.64
N LEU A 355 -0.76 7.10 1.29
CA LEU A 355 0.11 5.93 1.24
C LEU A 355 0.53 5.67 -0.21
N VAL A 356 1.83 5.56 -0.45
CA VAL A 356 2.44 5.18 -1.74
C VAL A 356 3.24 3.90 -1.51
N ALA A 357 2.67 2.76 -1.93
CA ALA A 357 3.13 1.43 -1.52
C ALA A 357 3.55 0.53 -2.69
N SER A 358 4.52 -0.34 -2.41
CA SER A 358 4.95 -1.46 -3.27
C SER A 358 5.24 -2.69 -2.40
N SER A 359 4.20 -3.26 -1.82
CA SER A 359 4.35 -4.35 -0.85
C SER A 359 4.55 -5.71 -1.54
N PRO A 360 5.48 -6.55 -1.07
CA PRO A 360 5.66 -7.92 -1.55
C PRO A 360 4.64 -8.90 -0.93
N GLU A 361 4.02 -8.58 0.22
CA GLU A 361 3.48 -9.57 1.15
C GLU A 361 1.99 -9.37 1.47
N ILE A 362 1.28 -10.49 1.70
CA ILE A 362 -0.13 -10.52 2.10
C ILE A 362 -0.22 -10.49 3.63
N LEU A 363 -0.99 -9.57 4.22
CA LEU A 363 -1.35 -9.64 5.63
C LEU A 363 -2.38 -10.76 5.82
N THR A 364 -3.52 -10.65 5.12
CA THR A 364 -4.52 -11.71 5.03
C THR A 364 -5.38 -11.54 3.78
N ARG A 365 -5.78 -12.66 3.18
CA ARG A 365 -6.75 -12.72 2.08
C ARG A 365 -7.83 -13.74 2.42
N VAL A 366 -9.08 -13.42 2.17
CA VAL A 366 -10.22 -14.34 2.25
C VAL A 366 -10.95 -14.30 0.91
N LYS A 367 -10.95 -15.40 0.15
CA LYS A 367 -11.71 -15.50 -1.10
C LYS A 367 -12.57 -16.76 -1.08
N LYS A 368 -13.90 -16.61 -1.27
CA LYS A 368 -14.90 -17.68 -1.26
C LYS A 368 -14.75 -18.57 -0.02
N LYS A 369 -14.75 -17.93 1.17
CA LYS A 369 -14.46 -18.50 2.52
C LYS A 369 -13.06 -19.13 2.72
N LYS A 370 -12.22 -19.31 1.69
CA LYS A 370 -10.83 -19.76 1.86
C LYS A 370 -9.96 -18.61 2.36
N ILE A 371 -9.39 -18.77 3.56
CA ILE A 371 -8.36 -17.90 4.13
C ILE A 371 -7.02 -18.27 3.49
N VAL A 372 -6.19 -17.26 3.20
CA VAL A 372 -4.81 -17.41 2.75
C VAL A 372 -3.92 -16.41 3.49
N ASN A 373 -2.88 -16.91 4.14
CA ASN A 373 -1.74 -16.14 4.63
C ASN A 373 -0.47 -16.67 3.93
N ARG A 374 0.49 -15.78 3.65
CA ARG A 374 1.69 -16.11 2.89
C ARG A 374 2.92 -15.38 3.44
N PRO A 375 3.57 -15.90 4.50
CA PRO A 375 4.80 -15.30 5.01
C PRO A 375 5.90 -15.37 3.94
N LEU A 376 6.69 -14.30 3.90
CA LEU A 376 7.92 -14.22 3.11
C LEU A 376 9.11 -14.02 4.05
N ALA A 377 10.11 -14.89 3.95
CA ALA A 377 11.40 -14.76 4.63
C ALA A 377 12.52 -15.18 3.66
N GLY A 378 13.79 -14.97 4.01
CA GLY A 378 14.88 -15.16 3.06
C GLY A 378 14.93 -14.08 1.98
N THR A 379 16.10 -13.49 1.74
CA THR A 379 16.29 -12.57 0.60
C THR A 379 17.60 -12.84 -0.10
N ALA A 380 17.53 -13.26 -1.36
CA ALA A 380 18.68 -13.28 -2.27
C ALA A 380 18.47 -12.29 -3.42
N ARG A 381 19.55 -11.69 -3.94
CA ARG A 381 19.51 -10.93 -5.19
C ARG A 381 19.16 -11.86 -6.36
N ARG A 382 18.56 -11.34 -7.44
CA ARG A 382 18.54 -12.07 -8.72
C ARG A 382 19.94 -12.21 -9.30
N GLY A 383 20.23 -13.34 -9.95
CA GLY A 383 21.47 -13.56 -10.69
C GLY A 383 21.54 -12.73 -11.97
N LYS A 384 22.75 -12.42 -12.45
CA LYS A 384 22.98 -11.78 -13.75
C LYS A 384 22.79 -12.75 -14.92
N THR A 385 22.82 -14.05 -14.63
CA THR A 385 22.58 -15.16 -15.57
C THR A 385 21.64 -16.17 -14.92
N LEU A 386 20.97 -17.01 -15.71
CA LEU A 386 20.09 -18.07 -15.18
C LEU A 386 20.83 -19.01 -14.22
N HIS A 387 22.06 -19.41 -14.57
CA HIS A 387 22.88 -20.28 -13.73
C HIS A 387 23.29 -19.60 -12.40
N GLU A 388 23.57 -18.29 -12.40
CA GLU A 388 23.79 -17.55 -11.15
C GLU A 388 22.50 -17.47 -10.32
N ASP A 389 21.34 -17.29 -10.96
CA ASP A 389 20.03 -17.23 -10.30
C ASP A 389 19.64 -18.56 -9.64
N GLU A 390 19.90 -19.67 -10.32
CA GLU A 390 19.72 -21.05 -9.82
C GLU A 390 20.70 -21.36 -8.68
N MET A 391 21.96 -20.93 -8.77
CA MET A 391 22.93 -21.07 -7.66
C MET A 391 22.54 -20.22 -6.44
N LEU A 392 21.98 -19.02 -6.64
CA LEU A 392 21.51 -18.16 -5.55
C LEU A 392 20.24 -18.72 -4.89
N GLU A 393 19.32 -19.29 -5.66
CA GLU A 393 18.17 -20.06 -5.15
C GLU A 393 18.63 -21.27 -4.33
N MET A 394 19.54 -22.10 -4.86
CA MET A 394 20.08 -23.25 -4.15
C MET A 394 20.89 -22.86 -2.91
N LYS A 395 21.52 -21.69 -2.88
CA LYS A 395 22.18 -21.17 -1.67
C LYS A 395 21.14 -20.73 -0.63
N LEU A 396 20.11 -19.99 -1.04
CA LEU A 396 19.05 -19.51 -0.15
C LEU A 396 18.29 -20.66 0.51
N LEU A 397 18.00 -21.73 -0.23
CA LEU A 397 17.34 -22.94 0.28
C LEU A 397 18.26 -23.90 1.06
N LYS A 398 19.55 -23.57 1.18
CA LYS A 398 20.54 -24.27 2.03
C LYS A 398 21.04 -23.42 3.19
N ASP A 399 20.51 -22.21 3.34
CA ASP A 399 20.82 -21.33 4.46
C ASP A 399 19.95 -21.73 5.65
N GLU A 400 20.51 -22.53 6.55
CA GLU A 400 19.78 -23.13 7.68
C GLU A 400 19.13 -22.06 8.58
N LYS A 401 19.76 -20.87 8.72
CA LYS A 401 19.21 -19.73 9.46
C LYS A 401 17.93 -19.21 8.78
N GLN A 402 18.03 -18.85 7.50
CA GLN A 402 16.88 -18.33 6.74
C GLN A 402 15.75 -19.36 6.64
N CYS A 403 16.09 -20.65 6.58
CA CYS A 403 15.12 -21.75 6.57
C CYS A 403 14.42 -21.90 7.94
N ALA A 404 15.14 -21.83 9.05
CA ALA A 404 14.57 -21.92 10.39
C ALA A 404 13.64 -20.74 10.73
N GLU A 405 14.06 -19.51 10.40
CA GLU A 405 13.23 -18.30 10.53
C GLU A 405 11.93 -18.45 9.72
N HIS A 406 12.04 -18.86 8.46
CA HIS A 406 10.88 -19.05 7.58
C HIS A 406 9.90 -20.11 8.12
N ILE A 407 10.40 -21.22 8.67
CA ILE A 407 9.55 -22.28 9.27
C ILE A 407 8.79 -21.75 10.50
N MET A 408 9.44 -20.95 11.36
CA MET A 408 8.77 -20.33 12.51
C MET A 408 7.68 -19.34 12.08
N LEU A 409 7.92 -18.56 11.03
CA LEU A 409 6.94 -17.64 10.46
C LEU A 409 5.76 -18.38 9.80
N VAL A 410 6.00 -19.54 9.19
CA VAL A 410 4.95 -20.45 8.72
C VAL A 410 4.08 -20.96 9.89
N ASP A 411 4.67 -21.29 11.04
CA ASP A 411 3.89 -21.73 12.19
C ASP A 411 3.04 -20.60 12.80
N LEU A 412 3.58 -19.38 12.91
CA LEU A 412 2.76 -18.21 13.29
C LEU A 412 1.57 -18.03 12.32
N GLY A 413 1.80 -18.18 11.01
CA GLY A 413 0.74 -18.17 10.00
C GLY A 413 -0.30 -19.28 10.19
N ARG A 414 0.13 -20.51 10.54
CA ARG A 414 -0.78 -21.62 10.90
C ARG A 414 -1.63 -21.29 12.11
N ASN A 415 -1.03 -20.71 13.15
CA ASN A 415 -1.71 -20.36 14.39
C ASN A 415 -2.73 -19.22 14.19
N ASP A 416 -2.39 -18.18 13.42
CA ASP A 416 -3.31 -17.09 13.09
C ASP A 416 -4.50 -17.54 12.23
N VAL A 417 -4.24 -18.32 11.17
CA VAL A 417 -5.29 -18.91 10.34
C VAL A 417 -6.15 -19.89 11.15
N GLY A 418 -5.56 -20.65 12.07
CA GLY A 418 -6.23 -21.63 12.93
C GLY A 418 -7.28 -21.04 13.88
N LYS A 419 -7.04 -19.84 14.43
CA LYS A 419 -7.98 -19.13 15.32
C LYS A 419 -9.40 -19.02 14.73
N VAL A 420 -9.49 -18.76 13.43
CA VAL A 420 -10.73 -18.45 12.70
C VAL A 420 -11.18 -19.55 11.71
N SER A 421 -10.35 -20.57 11.50
CA SER A 421 -10.66 -21.68 10.59
C SER A 421 -11.54 -22.75 11.22
N LYS A 422 -12.22 -23.55 10.39
CA LYS A 422 -12.85 -24.81 10.76
C LYS A 422 -11.79 -25.84 11.17
N SER A 423 -12.08 -26.62 12.21
CA SER A 423 -11.15 -27.64 12.73
C SER A 423 -10.70 -28.60 11.63
N GLY A 424 -9.40 -28.89 11.54
CA GLY A 424 -8.82 -29.76 10.51
C GLY A 424 -8.72 -29.17 9.09
N SER A 425 -9.25 -27.96 8.83
CA SER A 425 -9.16 -27.34 7.49
C SER A 425 -7.81 -26.67 7.19
N VAL A 426 -7.00 -26.36 8.22
CA VAL A 426 -5.74 -25.62 8.09
C VAL A 426 -4.65 -26.46 7.41
N LYS A 427 -4.07 -25.95 6.33
CA LYS A 427 -3.08 -26.67 5.49
C LYS A 427 -1.95 -25.74 5.07
N VAL A 428 -0.75 -26.30 4.95
CA VAL A 428 0.37 -25.65 4.24
C VAL A 428 0.35 -26.19 2.81
N GLU A 429 -0.17 -25.40 1.87
CA GLU A 429 -0.33 -25.81 0.45
C GLU A 429 0.98 -25.72 -0.34
N LYS A 430 1.90 -24.86 0.11
CA LYS A 430 3.26 -24.74 -0.40
C LYS A 430 4.19 -24.46 0.78
N LEU A 431 5.30 -25.18 0.86
CA LEU A 431 6.36 -24.98 1.85
C LEU A 431 7.68 -24.65 1.12
N MET A 432 8.36 -23.61 1.59
CA MET A 432 9.70 -23.16 1.17
C MET A 432 9.92 -23.07 -0.36
N THR A 433 8.90 -22.61 -1.10
CA THR A 433 9.01 -22.36 -2.54
C THR A 433 9.56 -20.97 -2.81
N VAL A 434 10.53 -20.80 -3.72
CA VAL A 434 11.14 -19.49 -3.98
C VAL A 434 10.31 -18.67 -4.99
N GLU A 435 9.83 -17.50 -4.57
CA GLU A 435 9.18 -16.52 -5.44
C GLU A 435 10.21 -15.53 -5.98
N ARG A 436 10.22 -15.34 -7.30
CA ARG A 436 11.18 -14.51 -8.04
C ARG A 436 10.56 -13.18 -8.47
N TYR A 437 11.13 -12.07 -8.00
CA TYR A 437 10.76 -10.71 -8.36
C TYR A 437 11.83 -10.09 -9.27
N SER A 438 11.65 -8.81 -9.63
CA SER A 438 12.50 -8.11 -10.60
C SER A 438 13.96 -7.94 -10.16
N HIS A 439 14.22 -7.85 -8.83
CA HIS A 439 15.55 -7.56 -8.27
C HIS A 439 15.98 -8.53 -7.14
N VAL A 440 15.01 -9.19 -6.50
CA VAL A 440 15.24 -10.16 -5.42
C VAL A 440 14.40 -11.43 -5.61
N MET A 441 14.73 -12.47 -4.87
CA MET A 441 13.90 -13.65 -4.66
C MET A 441 13.73 -13.91 -3.16
N HIS A 442 12.57 -14.45 -2.77
CA HIS A 442 12.19 -14.71 -1.38
C HIS A 442 11.74 -16.16 -1.20
N ILE A 443 11.99 -16.74 -0.02
CA ILE A 443 11.35 -18.00 0.39
C ILE A 443 9.90 -17.67 0.72
N SER A 444 8.98 -18.42 0.12
CA SER A 444 7.53 -18.25 0.26
C SER A 444 6.88 -19.54 0.72
N SER A 445 5.78 -19.42 1.46
CA SER A 445 4.93 -20.55 1.82
C SER A 445 3.49 -20.11 1.91
N THR A 446 2.55 -20.99 1.54
CA THR A 446 1.13 -20.66 1.49
C THR A 446 0.39 -21.44 2.56
N VAL A 447 -0.05 -20.74 3.61
CA VAL A 447 -0.91 -21.31 4.67
C VAL A 447 -2.36 -20.97 4.34
N THR A 448 -3.24 -21.97 4.37
CA THR A 448 -4.65 -21.81 4.04
C THR A 448 -5.55 -22.48 5.07
N GLY A 449 -6.81 -22.08 5.11
CA GLY A 449 -7.84 -22.65 5.97
C GLY A 449 -9.24 -22.26 5.50
N GLU A 450 -10.27 -22.94 5.98
CA GLU A 450 -11.66 -22.63 5.65
C GLU A 450 -12.27 -21.80 6.79
N LEU A 451 -12.69 -20.56 6.50
CA LEU A 451 -13.28 -19.66 7.49
C LEU A 451 -14.58 -20.25 8.05
N ARG A 452 -14.77 -20.20 9.37
CA ARG A 452 -16.01 -20.65 10.03
C ARG A 452 -17.23 -19.93 9.45
N ASP A 453 -18.38 -20.61 9.42
CA ASP A 453 -19.55 -20.14 8.66
C ASP A 453 -20.11 -18.82 9.23
N HIS A 454 -20.10 -18.67 10.55
CA HIS A 454 -20.49 -17.46 11.28
C HIS A 454 -19.44 -16.33 11.30
N LEU A 455 -18.26 -16.52 10.68
CA LEU A 455 -17.20 -15.51 10.63
C LEU A 455 -17.06 -14.84 9.25
N THR A 456 -16.52 -13.62 9.27
CA THR A 456 -16.36 -12.71 8.12
C THR A 456 -14.88 -12.36 7.90
N GLY A 457 -14.55 -11.70 6.79
CA GLY A 457 -13.19 -11.20 6.53
C GLY A 457 -12.63 -10.35 7.68
N TRP A 458 -13.46 -9.48 8.27
CA TRP A 458 -13.12 -8.67 9.45
C TRP A 458 -12.62 -9.50 10.64
N ASP A 459 -13.17 -10.70 10.84
CA ASP A 459 -12.81 -11.56 11.96
C ASP A 459 -11.48 -12.29 11.67
N ALA A 460 -11.22 -12.64 10.41
CA ALA A 460 -9.91 -13.13 9.96
C ALA A 460 -8.81 -12.05 9.99
N LEU A 461 -9.16 -10.78 9.74
CA LEU A 461 -8.24 -9.64 9.86
C LEU A 461 -7.81 -9.42 11.32
N ARG A 462 -8.75 -9.44 12.27
CA ARG A 462 -8.44 -9.37 13.71
C ARG A 462 -7.47 -10.46 14.16
N ALA A 463 -7.63 -11.69 13.66
CA ALA A 463 -6.77 -12.81 14.02
C ALA A 463 -5.35 -12.71 13.45
N ALA A 464 -5.17 -12.05 12.30
CA ALA A 464 -3.90 -11.92 11.59
C ALA A 464 -3.10 -10.64 11.95
N LEU A 465 -3.71 -9.64 12.59
CA LEU A 465 -3.06 -8.36 12.91
C LEU A 465 -2.09 -8.44 14.11
N PRO A 466 -0.88 -7.85 14.00
CA PRO A 466 -0.03 -7.84 12.81
C PRO A 466 0.55 -9.25 12.55
N VAL A 467 1.08 -9.52 11.36
CA VAL A 467 1.70 -10.82 11.06
C VAL A 467 3.10 -10.97 11.69
N GLY A 468 3.57 -12.21 11.82
CA GLY A 468 4.86 -12.53 12.45
C GLY A 468 6.06 -11.83 11.81
N THR A 469 6.08 -11.71 10.48
CA THR A 469 7.14 -11.10 9.64
C THR A 469 7.42 -9.62 9.94
N VAL A 470 6.56 -8.96 10.74
CA VAL A 470 6.73 -7.57 11.18
C VAL A 470 6.56 -7.37 12.69
N SER A 471 6.49 -8.44 13.47
CA SER A 471 6.32 -8.36 14.93
C SER A 471 7.33 -9.26 15.65
N GLY A 472 7.16 -10.57 15.56
CA GLY A 472 8.07 -11.56 16.12
C GLY A 472 7.35 -12.77 16.72
N ALA A 473 8.08 -13.55 17.50
CA ALA A 473 7.64 -14.80 18.12
C ALA A 473 8.13 -14.89 19.58
N PRO A 474 7.27 -15.15 20.59
CA PRO A 474 5.81 -15.12 20.54
C PRO A 474 5.24 -13.71 20.27
N LYS A 475 4.25 -13.61 19.39
CA LYS A 475 3.76 -12.35 18.81
C LYS A 475 3.49 -11.24 19.84
N VAL A 476 2.69 -11.54 20.88
CA VAL A 476 2.26 -10.50 21.86
C VAL A 476 3.44 -9.95 22.66
N LYS A 477 4.35 -10.82 23.12
CA LYS A 477 5.55 -10.42 23.88
C LYS A 477 6.54 -9.65 23.01
N ALA A 478 6.71 -10.03 21.74
CA ALA A 478 7.49 -9.25 20.79
C ALA A 478 6.90 -7.84 20.58
N MET A 479 5.57 -7.69 20.53
CA MET A 479 4.92 -6.37 20.45
C MET A 479 5.05 -5.55 21.74
N GLU A 480 4.98 -6.17 22.93
CA GLU A 480 5.26 -5.51 24.21
C GLU A 480 6.69 -4.93 24.26
N LEU A 481 7.65 -5.61 23.63
CA LEU A 481 9.05 -5.16 23.52
C LEU A 481 9.24 -4.11 22.41
N ILE A 482 8.54 -4.20 21.28
CA ILE A 482 8.51 -3.14 20.25
C ILE A 482 8.03 -1.81 20.86
N ASP A 483 6.99 -1.85 21.71
CA ASP A 483 6.47 -0.67 22.42
C ASP A 483 7.47 -0.06 23.44
N GLN A 484 8.52 -0.78 23.82
CA GLN A 484 9.59 -0.30 24.71
C GLN A 484 10.84 0.17 23.93
N LEU A 485 11.12 -0.46 22.78
CA LEU A 485 12.33 -0.25 22.00
C LEU A 485 12.15 0.74 20.83
N GLU A 486 10.93 0.99 20.36
CA GLU A 486 10.66 2.02 19.34
C GLU A 486 10.16 3.34 19.95
N PRO A 487 10.77 4.50 19.63
CA PRO A 487 10.46 5.78 20.28
C PRO A 487 9.10 6.39 19.89
N THR A 488 8.42 5.83 18.89
CA THR A 488 7.19 6.40 18.31
C THR A 488 6.32 5.33 17.67
N ARG A 489 5.00 5.53 17.66
CA ARG A 489 4.04 4.61 17.03
C ARG A 489 4.34 4.41 15.55
N ARG A 490 4.21 3.17 15.07
CA ARG A 490 4.40 2.77 13.66
C ARG A 490 3.35 3.38 12.73
N GLY A 491 2.11 3.54 13.18
CA GLY A 491 1.03 4.06 12.33
C GLY A 491 0.76 3.10 11.17
N PRO A 492 0.66 3.57 9.90
CA PRO A 492 0.42 2.70 8.76
C PRO A 492 1.46 1.58 8.55
N TYR A 493 2.74 1.82 8.85
CA TYR A 493 3.81 0.82 8.66
C TYR A 493 3.55 -0.43 9.51
N SER A 494 3.75 -1.62 8.94
CA SER A 494 3.42 -2.92 9.57
C SER A 494 1.93 -3.13 9.92
N GLY A 495 1.05 -2.20 9.54
CA GLY A 495 -0.38 -2.41 9.42
C GLY A 495 -0.73 -3.06 8.08
N GLY A 496 -1.93 -2.81 7.55
CA GLY A 496 -2.35 -3.32 6.25
C GLY A 496 -3.13 -2.30 5.41
N PHE A 497 -3.15 -2.51 4.10
CA PHE A 497 -3.96 -1.74 3.15
C PHE A 497 -4.64 -2.66 2.13
N GLY A 498 -5.80 -2.28 1.62
CA GLY A 498 -6.57 -3.12 0.69
C GLY A 498 -8.07 -2.90 0.86
N GLY A 499 -8.87 -3.95 0.64
CA GLY A 499 -10.33 -3.85 0.74
C GLY A 499 -11.09 -5.12 1.10
N VAL A 500 -12.35 -4.92 1.46
CA VAL A 500 -13.39 -5.94 1.68
C VAL A 500 -14.53 -5.64 0.71
N SER A 501 -14.73 -6.52 -0.26
CA SER A 501 -15.75 -6.35 -1.31
C SER A 501 -17.17 -6.50 -0.75
N PHE A 502 -18.16 -6.03 -1.50
CA PHE A 502 -19.57 -6.25 -1.16
C PHE A 502 -19.93 -7.74 -1.00
N SER A 503 -19.28 -8.66 -1.72
CA SER A 503 -19.47 -10.11 -1.60
C SER A 503 -18.84 -10.73 -0.33
N GLY A 504 -18.11 -9.94 0.48
CA GLY A 504 -17.42 -10.41 1.68
C GLY A 504 -16.03 -11.02 1.42
N ASP A 505 -15.57 -11.05 0.16
CA ASP A 505 -14.19 -11.39 -0.16
C ASP A 505 -13.27 -10.22 0.25
N MET A 506 -12.09 -10.53 0.77
CA MET A 506 -11.16 -9.56 1.34
C MET A 506 -9.74 -9.82 0.84
N ASP A 507 -8.98 -8.76 0.56
CA ASP A 507 -7.56 -8.83 0.22
C ASP A 507 -6.83 -7.64 0.85
N ILE A 508 -6.03 -7.92 1.89
CA ILE A 508 -5.25 -6.91 2.63
C ILE A 508 -3.77 -7.23 2.46
N ALA A 509 -3.07 -6.33 1.78
CA ALA A 509 -1.61 -6.31 1.70
C ALA A 509 -1.01 -5.86 3.03
N LEU A 510 0.18 -6.37 3.35
CA LEU A 510 0.96 -5.89 4.48
C LEU A 510 1.58 -4.52 4.15
N ALA A 511 1.57 -3.56 5.06
CA ALA A 511 2.08 -2.21 4.84
C ALA A 511 3.61 -2.12 4.96
N LEU A 512 4.30 -2.92 4.14
CA LEU A 512 5.74 -2.87 3.89
C LEU A 512 6.05 -2.08 2.61
N ARG A 513 7.27 -1.55 2.51
CA ARG A 513 7.74 -0.74 1.37
C ARG A 513 6.73 0.35 0.99
N THR A 514 6.25 1.05 2.02
CA THR A 514 5.23 2.10 1.92
C THR A 514 5.81 3.44 2.36
N ILE A 515 5.67 4.44 1.50
CA ILE A 515 5.93 5.85 1.81
C ILE A 515 4.63 6.45 2.35
N VAL A 516 4.69 7.12 3.50
CA VAL A 516 3.53 7.83 4.08
C VAL A 516 3.78 9.33 4.00
N PHE A 517 2.92 10.02 3.26
CA PHE A 517 2.92 11.49 3.16
C PHE A 517 1.79 12.05 4.04
N PRO A 518 2.07 12.73 5.16
CA PRO A 518 1.04 13.41 5.94
C PRO A 518 0.50 14.59 5.14
N THR A 519 -0.80 14.58 4.82
CA THR A 519 -1.50 15.77 4.29
C THR A 519 -1.80 16.74 5.44
N GLY A 520 -2.09 16.19 6.62
CA GLY A 520 -2.33 16.91 7.86
C GLY A 520 -3.67 17.65 7.88
N VAL A 521 -3.95 18.34 8.99
CA VAL A 521 -5.09 19.27 9.11
C VAL A 521 -4.53 20.68 9.21
N ARG A 522 -4.00 21.19 8.08
CA ARG A 522 -3.32 22.50 8.01
C ARG A 522 -4.30 23.67 8.10
N TYR A 523 -4.75 23.98 9.31
CA TYR A 523 -5.52 25.19 9.62
C TYR A 523 -4.65 26.46 9.68
N ASP A 524 -3.32 26.35 9.54
CA ASP A 524 -2.34 27.38 9.88
C ASP A 524 -1.65 28.07 8.70
N THR A 525 -1.88 27.64 7.45
CA THR A 525 -1.47 28.44 6.27
C THR A 525 -2.64 29.21 5.68
N MET A 526 -2.76 30.49 6.08
CA MET A 526 -3.59 31.50 5.40
C MET A 526 -2.99 31.92 4.04
N TYR A 527 -2.58 30.94 3.24
CA TYR A 527 -2.15 31.10 1.86
C TYR A 527 -3.17 30.44 0.95
N SER A 528 -4.15 31.24 0.52
CA SER A 528 -5.02 30.91 -0.61
C SER A 528 -4.18 30.88 -1.89
N TYR A 529 -3.51 29.75 -2.16
CA TYR A 529 -2.70 29.53 -3.35
C TYR A 529 -3.57 29.47 -4.62
N LYS A 530 -4.01 30.64 -5.10
CA LYS A 530 -4.70 30.79 -6.39
C LYS A 530 -3.79 30.50 -7.60
N ASP A 531 -2.48 30.39 -7.37
CA ASP A 531 -1.50 29.92 -8.35
C ASP A 531 -1.47 28.38 -8.39
N GLY A 532 -2.31 27.77 -9.24
CA GLY A 532 -2.36 26.31 -9.45
C GLY A 532 -1.10 25.67 -10.06
N ASN A 533 0.02 26.39 -10.09
CA ASN A 533 1.32 25.98 -10.66
C ASN A 533 2.45 25.88 -9.60
N LYS A 534 2.21 26.18 -8.32
CA LYS A 534 3.25 26.13 -7.28
C LYS A 534 3.27 24.77 -6.57
N ARG A 535 4.30 23.95 -6.89
CA ARG A 535 4.61 22.70 -6.15
C ARG A 535 4.79 23.01 -4.66
N ARG A 536 4.18 22.22 -3.77
CA ARG A 536 4.41 22.29 -2.32
C ARG A 536 5.57 21.40 -1.90
N GLU A 537 6.26 21.76 -0.82
CA GLU A 537 7.15 20.83 -0.11
C GLU A 537 6.30 19.77 0.58
N TRP A 538 6.66 18.51 0.35
CA TRP A 538 6.08 17.32 0.95
C TRP A 538 7.09 16.65 1.87
N VAL A 539 6.60 16.03 2.95
CA VAL A 539 7.39 15.20 3.87
C VAL A 539 7.02 13.75 3.63
N ALA A 540 7.97 12.98 3.11
CA ALA A 540 7.88 11.55 2.89
C ALA A 540 8.45 10.81 4.11
N HIS A 541 7.60 10.08 4.84
CA HIS A 541 8.07 9.16 5.86
C HIS A 541 8.24 7.76 5.27
N ILE A 542 9.43 7.18 5.47
CA ILE A 542 9.80 5.84 5.02
C ILE A 542 10.18 5.05 6.27
N GLN A 543 9.35 4.10 6.69
CA GLN A 543 9.66 3.24 7.84
C GLN A 543 10.08 1.83 7.35
N SER A 544 11.11 1.29 7.99
CA SER A 544 11.80 0.06 7.59
C SER A 544 12.35 -0.67 8.81
N GLY A 545 12.48 -1.98 8.75
CA GLY A 545 12.87 -2.81 9.88
C GLY A 545 13.51 -4.14 9.47
N ALA A 546 14.15 -4.80 10.44
CA ALA A 546 14.93 -6.02 10.27
C ALA A 546 14.61 -7.05 11.37
N GLY A 547 14.84 -8.32 11.08
CA GLY A 547 14.41 -9.46 11.91
C GLY A 547 15.48 -9.89 12.88
N ILE A 548 15.37 -9.47 14.15
CA ILE A 548 16.39 -9.71 15.15
C ILE A 548 16.26 -11.11 15.73
N VAL A 549 17.34 -11.88 15.65
CA VAL A 549 17.51 -13.25 16.16
C VAL A 549 18.81 -13.35 16.97
N ALA A 550 19.04 -14.49 17.65
CA ALA A 550 20.16 -14.67 18.60
C ALA A 550 21.56 -14.41 18.00
N ASP A 551 21.75 -14.61 16.70
CA ASP A 551 23.02 -14.41 16.00
C ASP A 551 23.09 -13.09 15.20
N SER A 552 22.03 -12.26 15.19
CA SER A 552 22.00 -10.95 14.50
C SER A 552 23.15 -10.03 14.91
N LEU A 553 23.73 -9.30 13.94
CA LEU A 553 24.82 -8.33 14.17
C LEU A 553 24.28 -6.90 14.02
N PRO A 554 24.37 -6.03 15.05
CA PRO A 554 23.69 -4.73 15.04
C PRO A 554 23.96 -3.86 13.81
N ASP A 555 25.20 -3.80 13.32
CA ASP A 555 25.59 -3.07 12.12
C ASP A 555 24.91 -3.59 10.83
N ASP A 556 24.75 -4.90 10.70
CA ASP A 556 24.08 -5.52 9.55
C ASP A 556 22.57 -5.25 9.57
N GLU A 557 21.93 -5.31 10.73
CA GLU A 557 20.49 -5.05 10.90
C GLU A 557 20.16 -3.56 10.65
N GLN A 558 21.02 -2.64 11.08
CA GLN A 558 20.96 -1.21 10.72
C GLN A 558 21.08 -1.05 9.20
N THR A 559 22.09 -1.66 8.60
CA THR A 559 22.37 -1.59 7.17
C THR A 559 21.22 -2.20 6.35
N GLU A 560 20.55 -3.24 6.84
CA GLU A 560 19.37 -3.81 6.21
C GLU A 560 18.17 -2.84 6.24
N CYS A 561 17.91 -2.16 7.37
CA CYS A 561 16.87 -1.13 7.46
C CYS A 561 17.07 -0.03 6.40
N GLU A 562 18.30 0.46 6.26
CA GLU A 562 18.68 1.47 5.27
C GLU A 562 18.54 0.95 3.83
N ARG A 563 19.06 -0.24 3.52
CA ARG A 563 18.94 -0.87 2.18
C ARG A 563 17.48 -1.07 1.77
N LYS A 564 16.62 -1.54 2.68
CA LYS A 564 15.18 -1.70 2.47
C LYS A 564 14.48 -0.35 2.22
N ALA A 565 14.94 0.73 2.85
CA ALA A 565 14.40 2.09 2.66
C ALA A 565 14.92 2.78 1.38
N ALA A 566 16.16 2.50 0.95
CA ALA A 566 16.80 3.13 -0.21
C ALA A 566 16.06 2.91 -1.53
N GLY A 567 15.34 1.79 -1.68
CA GLY A 567 14.48 1.55 -2.85
C GLY A 567 13.29 2.51 -2.95
N LEU A 568 12.77 3.00 -1.82
CA LEU A 568 11.74 4.03 -1.79
C LEU A 568 12.33 5.44 -1.96
N ALA A 569 13.53 5.69 -1.41
CA ALA A 569 14.26 6.92 -1.68
C ALA A 569 14.50 7.10 -3.19
N ARG A 570 14.89 6.03 -3.90
CA ARG A 570 15.11 6.06 -5.35
C ARG A 570 13.86 6.40 -6.17
N ALA A 571 12.66 6.01 -5.70
CA ALA A 571 11.41 6.43 -6.33
C ALA A 571 11.17 7.94 -6.21
N ILE A 572 11.58 8.55 -5.10
CA ILE A 572 11.53 10.01 -4.91
C ILE A 572 12.61 10.68 -5.79
N ASP A 573 13.86 10.19 -5.79
CA ASP A 573 14.93 10.69 -6.68
C ASP A 573 14.50 10.72 -8.14
N LEU A 574 13.89 9.63 -8.62
CA LEU A 574 13.42 9.51 -10.00
C LEU A 574 12.26 10.46 -10.29
N ALA A 575 11.33 10.67 -9.35
CA ALA A 575 10.23 11.61 -9.51
C ALA A 575 10.71 13.07 -9.53
N GLU A 576 11.66 13.44 -8.68
CA GLU A 576 12.25 14.79 -8.68
C GLU A 576 13.01 15.08 -9.97
N SER A 577 13.82 14.13 -10.44
CA SER A 577 14.50 14.22 -11.73
C SER A 577 13.53 14.32 -12.92
N ALA A 578 12.50 13.46 -12.95
CA ALA A 578 11.58 13.37 -14.08
C ALA A 578 10.55 14.50 -14.17
N PHE A 579 10.09 15.05 -13.03
CA PHE A 579 8.94 15.96 -12.99
C PHE A 579 9.20 17.33 -12.33
N VAL A 580 10.24 17.48 -11.50
CA VAL A 580 10.57 18.75 -10.82
C VAL A 580 11.71 19.47 -11.54
N ASN A 581 12.85 18.81 -11.68
CA ASN A 581 14.13 19.44 -12.04
C ASN A 581 14.20 19.93 -13.50
N LYS A 582 13.21 19.60 -14.35
CA LYS A 582 13.09 20.15 -15.70
C LYS A 582 12.50 21.56 -15.77
N ALA A 583 11.86 22.06 -14.71
CA ALA A 583 11.28 23.41 -14.70
C ALA A 583 12.33 24.54 -14.83
N SER A 584 13.58 24.26 -14.45
CA SER A 584 14.73 25.19 -14.55
C SER A 584 15.62 24.95 -15.78
N ALA A 585 15.30 23.97 -16.62
CA ALA A 585 16.19 23.48 -17.68
C ALA A 585 15.57 23.57 -19.09
N GLN A 586 15.18 24.79 -19.51
CA GLN A 586 15.13 25.06 -20.95
C GLN A 586 16.57 25.18 -21.49
N PRO A 587 16.91 24.52 -22.61
CA PRO A 587 18.23 24.70 -23.22
C PRO A 587 18.34 26.15 -23.72
N ALA A 588 19.39 26.85 -23.29
CA ALA A 588 19.73 28.14 -23.87
C ALA A 588 19.95 27.95 -25.38
N LYS A 589 19.35 28.83 -26.21
CA LYS A 589 19.56 28.80 -27.66
C LYS A 589 21.05 28.94 -27.95
N ALA A 590 21.65 27.92 -28.54
CA ALA A 590 23.01 28.03 -29.07
C ALA A 590 23.00 29.11 -30.17
N SER A 591 23.72 30.21 -29.92
CA SER A 591 23.98 31.22 -30.94
C SER A 591 25.04 30.67 -31.89
N GLU A 592 24.62 30.23 -33.08
CA GLU A 592 25.54 29.76 -34.11
C GLU A 592 26.51 30.88 -34.51
N ILE A 593 27.81 30.64 -34.32
CA ILE A 593 28.87 31.50 -34.85
C ILE A 593 29.04 31.17 -36.34
N GLY A 594 28.06 31.61 -37.13
CA GLY A 594 28.06 31.48 -38.58
C GLY A 594 28.97 32.54 -39.22
N THR A 595 30.24 32.21 -39.42
CA THR A 595 31.15 33.04 -40.23
C THR A 595 30.67 33.04 -41.68
N ASN A 596 30.33 34.22 -42.23
CA ASN A 596 30.28 34.38 -43.68
C ASN A 596 30.66 35.81 -44.12
N SER A 597 31.72 35.89 -44.92
CA SER A 597 32.17 37.08 -45.64
C SER A 597 31.32 37.30 -46.88
N GLY A 598 30.93 38.56 -47.17
CA GLY A 598 30.23 38.88 -48.42
C GLY A 598 29.84 40.35 -48.53
N GLU A 599 30.71 41.17 -49.12
CA GLU A 599 30.34 42.54 -49.50
C GLU A 599 29.31 42.55 -50.63
N ARG A 600 28.36 43.48 -50.57
CA ARG A 600 27.97 44.31 -51.74
C ARG A 600 27.27 45.61 -51.29
N LYS A 601 27.39 46.63 -52.14
CA LYS A 601 27.03 48.05 -51.89
C LYS A 601 25.77 48.45 -52.68
N ALA A 602 25.35 49.71 -52.48
CA ALA A 602 24.25 50.46 -53.13
C ALA A 602 22.84 50.03 -52.65
N SER A 603 21.97 50.89 -52.08
CA SER A 603 21.47 52.24 -52.47
C SER A 603 20.47 52.19 -53.65
N PHE A 604 19.44 53.03 -53.76
CA PHE A 604 19.34 54.47 -53.43
C PHE A 604 17.86 54.94 -53.32
N HIS A 605 17.61 56.11 -52.69
CA HIS A 605 16.36 56.92 -52.73
C HIS A 605 15.07 56.30 -52.09
N GLY A 606 14.10 57.10 -51.60
CA GLY A 606 14.11 58.54 -51.36
C GLY A 606 12.76 59.13 -50.89
N HIS A 607 12.81 60.05 -49.90
CA HIS A 607 11.85 61.14 -49.59
C HIS A 607 10.32 60.90 -49.62
N GLY A 608 9.69 60.99 -48.44
CA GLY A 608 8.26 61.31 -48.25
C GLY A 608 7.99 61.70 -46.79
N ARG A 609 7.48 62.92 -46.53
CA ARG A 609 7.35 63.47 -45.15
C ARG A 609 5.90 63.48 -44.66
N GLY A 610 5.71 63.03 -43.42
CA GLY A 610 4.59 63.37 -42.53
C GLY A 610 5.15 63.83 -41.18
N VAL A 611 4.48 64.73 -40.46
CA VAL A 611 5.11 65.54 -39.38
C VAL A 611 4.30 65.50 -38.07
N PHE A 612 5.02 65.66 -36.95
CA PHE A 612 4.55 65.77 -35.56
C PHE A 612 3.99 64.47 -34.93
N SER A 613 4.16 64.23 -33.62
CA SER A 613 4.98 64.93 -32.61
C SER A 613 5.71 63.91 -31.73
N GLY A 614 6.62 64.35 -30.86
CA GLY A 614 7.27 63.46 -29.90
C GLY A 614 7.85 64.19 -28.70
N LYS A 615 8.05 63.44 -27.62
CA LYS A 615 8.97 63.77 -26.51
C LYS A 615 9.47 62.48 -25.87
N LYS A 616 10.78 62.43 -25.59
CA LYS A 616 11.42 61.37 -24.79
C LYS A 616 11.25 61.69 -23.30
N GLY A 617 11.29 60.67 -22.44
CA GLY A 617 11.35 60.83 -20.98
C GLY A 617 12.21 59.73 -20.36
N THR A 618 13.28 60.13 -19.65
CA THR A 618 14.22 59.23 -18.97
C THR A 618 14.12 59.42 -17.46
N ILE A 619 14.02 58.33 -16.70
CA ILE A 619 14.11 58.27 -15.23
C ILE A 619 14.81 56.91 -14.95
N GLN A 620 16.03 56.76 -14.42
CA GLN A 620 16.89 57.50 -13.46
C GLN A 620 16.59 57.20 -11.98
N MET A 621 17.65 56.82 -11.24
CA MET A 621 17.61 56.49 -9.81
C MET A 621 17.30 57.72 -8.93
N VAL A 622 16.63 57.49 -7.80
CA VAL A 622 16.63 58.40 -6.65
C VAL A 622 16.94 57.60 -5.39
N LEU A 623 17.84 58.14 -4.57
CA LEU A 623 18.20 57.64 -3.24
C LEU A 623 17.72 58.66 -2.21
N MET A 624 17.12 58.23 -1.09
CA MET A 624 16.85 59.12 0.05
C MET A 624 16.78 58.38 1.39
N GLY A 625 17.13 59.09 2.46
CA GLY A 625 17.01 58.64 3.84
C GLY A 625 17.27 59.78 4.83
N SER A 626 16.68 59.68 6.02
CA SER A 626 16.87 60.59 7.18
C SER A 626 16.31 59.85 8.42
N LEU A 627 17.11 59.40 9.41
CA LEU A 627 17.83 60.09 10.49
C LEU A 627 16.98 60.46 11.72
N GLY A 628 17.43 60.05 12.93
CA GLY A 628 16.70 60.30 14.18
C GLY A 628 17.31 59.82 15.50
N LYS A 629 18.48 60.37 15.91
CA LYS A 629 19.05 60.43 17.29
C LYS A 629 19.46 59.08 17.96
N MET A 630 20.69 58.90 18.45
CA MET A 630 21.35 59.45 19.66
C MET A 630 20.69 59.03 20.98
N SER A 631 21.38 58.55 22.03
CA SER A 631 22.80 58.16 22.24
C SER A 631 22.88 57.23 23.50
N THR A 632 24.00 56.73 24.06
CA THR A 632 25.47 56.90 23.84
C THR A 632 26.12 55.49 23.84
N LEU A 633 27.35 55.10 24.25
CA LEU A 633 28.56 55.70 24.87
C LEU A 633 29.82 54.92 24.37
N MET A 634 31.04 55.23 24.84
CA MET A 634 32.28 54.47 24.60
C MET A 634 33.28 54.62 25.76
N LYS A 635 34.17 53.61 25.94
CA LYS A 635 35.60 53.66 26.33
C LYS A 635 36.09 52.26 26.77
N MET A 636 37.36 51.84 26.70
CA MET A 636 38.50 52.14 25.78
C MET A 636 39.66 51.17 26.13
N GLY A 637 40.59 50.88 25.21
CA GLY A 637 41.90 50.30 25.56
C GLY A 637 42.50 49.29 24.57
N ARG A 638 43.78 49.44 24.24
CA ARG A 638 44.61 48.48 23.48
C ARG A 638 46.05 48.47 24.04
N ALA A 639 46.58 47.27 24.29
CA ALA A 639 48.01 46.94 24.26
C ALA A 639 48.09 45.45 23.88
N THR A 640 48.62 45.01 22.74
CA THR A 640 50.00 45.13 22.21
C THR A 640 50.96 44.10 22.81
N ILE A 641 51.22 43.03 22.06
CA ILE A 641 52.57 42.49 21.76
C ILE A 641 52.47 41.60 20.51
N LYS A 642 53.52 41.57 19.68
CA LYS A 642 53.69 40.66 18.53
C LYS A 642 54.95 39.82 18.77
N LYS A 643 54.96 38.53 18.40
CA LYS A 643 56.04 37.92 17.58
C LYS A 643 55.76 36.47 17.13
N MET A 644 55.95 36.25 15.83
CA MET A 644 56.57 35.08 15.17
C MET A 644 56.10 33.65 15.47
N PHE A 645 55.38 33.08 14.50
CA PHE A 645 55.49 31.67 14.10
C PHE A 645 56.66 31.52 13.09
N LYS A 646 57.38 30.38 13.10
CA LYS A 646 57.55 29.38 12.00
C LYS A 646 58.76 28.46 12.24
N ILE A 647 58.76 27.27 11.61
CA ILE A 647 59.83 26.23 11.52
C ILE A 647 60.25 25.62 12.90
N LEU A 648 60.63 24.34 13.05
CA LEU A 648 61.13 23.32 12.11
C LEU A 648 60.39 21.96 12.21
N VAL A 649 60.61 21.08 11.23
CA VAL A 649 60.21 19.65 11.20
C VAL A 649 61.46 18.78 11.34
N PRO A 650 61.35 17.60 11.97
CA PRO A 650 62.10 16.44 11.47
C PRO A 650 61.23 15.20 11.29
N ALA A 651 61.60 14.35 10.33
CA ALA A 651 61.11 12.98 10.18
C ALA A 651 62.11 11.97 10.79
N PRO A 652 61.70 10.72 11.04
CA PRO A 652 62.62 9.58 11.09
C PRO A 652 62.45 8.67 9.86
N ALA A 653 63.51 7.93 9.51
CA ALA A 653 63.50 6.96 8.41
C ALA A 653 63.73 5.52 8.93
N ALA A 654 63.12 4.58 8.21
CA ALA A 654 63.32 3.12 8.17
C ALA A 654 64.41 2.45 9.03
N THR A 655 64.05 1.34 9.71
CA THR A 655 64.51 -0.06 9.45
C THR A 655 64.25 -0.96 10.67
N ASN A 656 64.07 -2.27 10.39
CA ASN A 656 64.13 -3.41 11.32
C ASN A 656 63.10 -3.45 12.50
N SER A 657 62.48 -4.55 12.93
CA SER A 657 62.13 -5.91 12.46
C SER A 657 62.19 -6.86 13.67
N PHE A 658 61.34 -7.88 13.68
CA PHE A 658 61.31 -9.02 14.63
C PHE A 658 60.94 -8.76 16.10
N SER A 659 59.79 -9.34 16.47
CA SER A 659 59.50 -9.91 17.80
C SER A 659 59.57 -11.46 17.71
N PRO A 660 59.27 -12.30 18.74
CA PRO A 660 60.30 -13.19 19.28
C PRO A 660 60.11 -14.70 19.03
N LYS A 661 61.17 -15.48 19.31
CA LYS A 661 61.14 -16.94 19.57
C LYS A 661 60.66 -17.19 21.02
N PHE A 662 60.17 -18.34 21.51
CA PHE A 662 60.10 -19.76 21.09
C PHE A 662 58.62 -20.26 21.26
N GLN A 663 58.09 -21.27 20.56
CA GLN A 663 58.21 -22.73 20.78
C GLN A 663 58.08 -23.17 22.26
N TYR A 664 57.35 -24.24 22.65
CA TYR A 664 56.83 -25.44 21.94
C TYR A 664 55.30 -25.62 22.15
N GLY A 665 54.57 -26.46 21.38
CA GLY A 665 54.95 -27.23 20.18
C GLY A 665 54.01 -28.44 19.92
N PHE A 666 54.05 -28.98 18.69
CA PHE A 666 53.54 -30.30 18.23
C PHE A 666 52.02 -30.63 18.42
N SER A 667 51.35 -31.39 17.55
CA SER A 667 51.82 -32.27 16.45
C SER A 667 50.74 -32.49 15.36
N LEU A 668 51.14 -32.39 14.08
CA LEU A 668 50.65 -33.11 12.86
C LEU A 668 49.13 -33.15 12.51
N ALA A 669 48.71 -33.25 11.24
CA ALA A 669 49.39 -33.05 9.94
C ALA A 669 48.39 -33.03 8.74
N TRP A 670 48.67 -32.18 7.74
CA TRP A 670 48.52 -32.39 6.27
C TRP A 670 47.08 -32.67 5.72
N SER A 671 46.58 -32.11 4.61
CA SER A 671 47.08 -31.96 3.22
C SER A 671 47.22 -33.31 2.48
N TRP A 672 46.90 -33.47 1.18
CA TRP A 672 46.61 -32.50 0.10
C TRP A 672 45.87 -33.16 -1.09
N SER A 673 45.34 -32.34 -2.01
CA SER A 673 45.14 -32.56 -3.48
C SER A 673 44.44 -33.79 -4.10
N TRP A 674 43.75 -33.51 -5.22
CA TRP A 674 43.20 -34.41 -6.25
C TRP A 674 44.09 -35.57 -6.74
N SER A 675 43.43 -36.62 -7.24
CA SER A 675 43.82 -37.31 -8.49
C SER A 675 42.58 -37.81 -9.25
N SER A 676 42.73 -38.21 -10.52
CA SER A 676 41.64 -38.58 -11.44
C SER A 676 42.01 -39.78 -12.33
N SER A 677 40.98 -40.47 -12.85
CA SER A 677 40.97 -41.37 -14.04
C SER A 677 40.99 -42.90 -13.82
N SER A 678 39.84 -43.50 -14.16
CA SER A 678 39.62 -44.76 -14.91
C SER A 678 40.53 -45.99 -14.74
N HIS A 679 39.93 -47.13 -14.35
CA HIS A 679 39.54 -48.27 -15.23
C HIS A 679 38.91 -49.42 -14.39
N GLY A 680 38.14 -50.32 -15.01
CA GLY A 680 37.78 -51.63 -14.44
C GLY A 680 36.29 -51.91 -14.17
N PHE A 681 35.63 -52.57 -15.13
CA PHE A 681 34.49 -53.48 -14.88
C PHE A 681 35.06 -54.87 -14.51
N PRO A 682 34.41 -55.73 -13.70
CA PRO A 682 33.26 -56.50 -14.22
C PRO A 682 32.18 -57.01 -13.24
N ILE A 683 31.07 -57.49 -13.84
CA ILE A 683 30.12 -58.51 -13.34
C ILE A 683 29.11 -58.14 -12.23
N LEU A 684 27.88 -58.62 -12.45
CA LEU A 684 26.66 -58.56 -11.63
C LEU A 684 26.61 -59.78 -10.66
N PRO A 685 25.94 -59.69 -9.49
CA PRO A 685 24.47 -59.79 -9.49
C PRO A 685 23.71 -58.95 -8.42
N SER A 686 22.42 -58.73 -8.69
CA SER A 686 21.41 -58.46 -7.65
C SER A 686 20.99 -59.80 -6.99
N PRO A 687 20.44 -59.84 -5.75
CA PRO A 687 19.04 -59.43 -5.54
C PRO A 687 18.67 -58.91 -4.12
N PHE A 688 17.36 -58.68 -3.95
CA PHE A 688 16.58 -58.50 -2.70
C PHE A 688 16.73 -57.24 -1.84
N SER A 689 15.58 -56.60 -1.62
CA SER A 689 15.29 -55.69 -0.53
C SER A 689 15.19 -56.42 0.81
N PHE A 690 15.48 -55.73 1.92
CA PHE A 690 15.01 -56.14 3.24
C PHE A 690 14.31 -54.99 3.97
N PHE A 691 13.11 -55.27 4.49
CA PHE A 691 12.49 -54.45 5.54
C PHE A 691 13.24 -54.68 6.85
N LEU A 692 13.28 -53.67 7.72
CA LEU A 692 13.69 -53.84 9.11
C LEU A 692 12.57 -53.31 10.02
N GLN A 693 11.87 -54.25 10.63
CA GLN A 693 10.70 -54.03 11.49
C GLN A 693 11.14 -54.25 12.94
N VAL A 694 11.01 -53.22 13.79
CA VAL A 694 11.25 -53.37 15.23
C VAL A 694 10.00 -53.95 15.90
N SER A 695 10.21 -55.00 16.68
CA SER A 695 9.18 -55.82 17.31
C SER A 695 8.68 -55.26 18.65
N ASN A 696 7.42 -55.54 18.99
CA ASN A 696 6.93 -55.56 20.36
C ASN A 696 5.91 -56.72 20.51
N PRO A 697 5.93 -57.54 21.58
CA PRO A 697 5.33 -58.89 21.51
C PRO A 697 4.06 -59.12 22.35
N HIS A 698 3.27 -60.12 21.93
CA HIS A 698 2.20 -60.82 22.68
C HIS A 698 0.92 -60.01 23.03
N SER A 699 -0.31 -60.58 23.05
CA SER A 699 -0.74 -61.97 22.81
C SER A 699 -2.16 -62.07 22.17
N SER A 700 -2.50 -63.29 21.72
CA SER A 700 -3.81 -63.87 21.36
C SER A 700 -5.08 -63.21 21.95
N SER A 701 -6.27 -63.20 21.31
CA SER A 701 -6.89 -64.23 20.45
C SER A 701 -8.06 -63.68 19.61
N SER A 702 -8.52 -64.44 18.60
CA SER A 702 -9.74 -64.20 17.78
C SER A 702 -10.77 -65.34 18.01
N PRO A 703 -11.97 -65.35 17.41
CA PRO A 703 -12.70 -64.29 16.69
C PRO A 703 -14.14 -64.05 17.24
N GLY A 704 -14.85 -63.03 16.75
CA GLY A 704 -16.28 -62.78 17.05
C GLY A 704 -16.97 -61.92 16.00
N SER A 705 -18.24 -62.18 15.70
CA SER A 705 -18.97 -61.63 14.54
C SER A 705 -20.20 -60.80 14.90
N ALA A 706 -20.68 -60.03 13.91
CA ALA A 706 -22.05 -59.52 13.71
C ALA A 706 -22.42 -58.12 14.25
N THR A 707 -22.78 -57.26 13.30
CA THR A 707 -23.93 -56.32 13.29
C THR A 707 -24.44 -55.68 14.59
N THR A 708 -24.39 -54.34 14.69
CA THR A 708 -25.58 -53.44 14.51
C THR A 708 -25.20 -51.96 14.75
N SER A 709 -26.00 -51.04 14.23
CA SER A 709 -25.86 -49.59 14.40
C SER A 709 -26.79 -49.05 15.51
N PRO A 710 -26.32 -48.20 16.45
CA PRO A 710 -27.19 -47.59 17.47
C PRO A 710 -27.97 -46.36 16.94
N PRO A 711 -29.17 -46.08 17.49
CA PRO A 711 -30.01 -44.91 17.13
C PRO A 711 -29.62 -43.62 17.89
N PRO A 712 -30.14 -42.44 17.49
CA PRO A 712 -29.92 -41.17 18.18
C PRO A 712 -30.71 -41.03 19.51
N PRO A 713 -30.26 -40.20 20.46
CA PRO A 713 -30.90 -40.00 21.76
C PRO A 713 -32.17 -39.10 21.71
N PRO A 714 -33.07 -39.20 22.72
CA PRO A 714 -34.40 -38.57 22.71
C PRO A 714 -34.46 -37.14 23.30
N PRO A 715 -35.53 -36.37 23.03
CA PRO A 715 -35.81 -35.08 23.65
C PRO A 715 -36.50 -35.19 25.03
N LEU A 716 -36.37 -34.16 25.87
CA LEU A 716 -37.01 -34.03 27.20
C LEU A 716 -37.64 -32.62 27.39
N PRO A 717 -38.61 -32.44 28.32
CA PRO A 717 -39.93 -32.00 27.87
C PRO A 717 -40.43 -30.63 28.37
N LEU A 718 -41.54 -30.19 27.76
CA LEU A 718 -42.43 -29.14 28.23
C LEU A 718 -43.38 -29.64 29.33
N ILE A 719 -43.66 -28.78 30.33
CA ILE A 719 -44.79 -28.90 31.28
C ILE A 719 -45.50 -27.54 31.33
N TYR A 720 -46.81 -27.52 31.63
CA TYR A 720 -47.69 -26.35 31.49
C TYR A 720 -48.70 -26.23 32.66
N CYS A 721 -49.47 -25.14 32.67
CA CYS A 721 -50.56 -24.75 33.59
C CYS A 721 -50.15 -24.06 34.92
N GLY A 722 -50.84 -23.00 35.39
CA GLY A 722 -51.82 -22.17 34.66
C GLY A 722 -52.67 -21.16 35.49
N ARG A 723 -53.19 -20.14 34.78
CA ARG A 723 -54.39 -19.27 35.03
C ARG A 723 -54.52 -18.38 36.29
N GLY A 724 -54.83 -17.10 36.04
CA GLY A 724 -55.77 -16.25 36.82
C GLY A 724 -55.20 -14.90 37.32
N ASP A 725 -55.94 -13.78 37.34
CA ASP A 725 -57.08 -13.33 36.52
C ASP A 725 -57.13 -11.77 36.46
N LYS A 726 -58.08 -11.17 35.71
CA LYS A 726 -58.11 -9.74 35.28
C LYS A 726 -58.05 -8.68 36.39
N LYS A 727 -57.52 -7.49 36.04
CA LYS A 727 -58.30 -6.22 36.13
C LYS A 727 -57.79 -5.06 35.23
N THR A 728 -58.74 -4.21 34.85
CA THR A 728 -58.72 -3.13 33.86
C THR A 728 -58.07 -1.81 34.30
N ALA A 729 -57.53 -1.01 33.35
CA ALA A 729 -57.73 0.46 33.30
C ALA A 729 -57.39 1.10 31.93
N ARG A 730 -57.98 2.28 31.67
CA ARG A 730 -57.75 3.19 30.52
C ARG A 730 -56.36 3.84 30.60
N GLY A 731 -55.72 4.38 29.55
CA GLY A 731 -56.13 4.61 28.16
C GLY A 731 -56.26 6.11 27.81
N LYS A 732 -55.45 6.62 26.86
CA LYS A 732 -55.60 7.97 26.25
C LYS A 732 -54.92 8.04 24.86
N ARG A 733 -55.69 8.41 23.83
CA ARG A 733 -55.18 8.94 22.54
C ARG A 733 -55.12 10.46 22.62
N PHE A 734 -54.32 11.10 21.77
CA PHE A 734 -54.69 12.38 21.16
C PHE A 734 -54.16 12.46 19.72
N ASN A 735 -54.97 13.01 18.82
CA ASN A 735 -54.56 13.37 17.46
C ASN A 735 -54.03 14.81 17.45
N HIS A 736 -53.31 15.22 16.39
CA HIS A 736 -53.76 16.34 15.55
C HIS A 736 -53.04 16.31 14.18
N SER A 737 -53.54 17.12 13.24
CA SER A 737 -53.26 17.00 11.80
C SER A 737 -53.41 18.34 11.05
N PHE A 738 -52.81 18.41 9.86
CA PHE A 738 -52.85 19.49 8.85
C PHE A 738 -51.99 20.75 9.11
N GLY A 739 -51.50 21.34 8.01
CA GLY A 739 -50.69 22.56 7.98
C GLY A 739 -49.84 22.68 6.69
N ASN A 740 -50.47 22.98 5.55
CA ASN A 740 -49.80 23.02 4.24
C ASN A 740 -49.65 24.49 3.76
N ALA A 741 -48.42 25.02 3.60
CA ALA A 741 -48.20 26.41 3.14
C ALA A 741 -46.82 26.70 2.49
N ARG A 742 -46.88 27.28 1.28
CA ARG A 742 -45.90 28.16 0.58
C ARG A 742 -46.76 29.12 -0.29
N PRO A 743 -46.25 30.19 -0.95
CA PRO A 743 -44.87 30.72 -1.04
C PRO A 743 -44.76 32.26 -0.80
N LYS A 744 -43.53 32.83 -0.86
CA LYS A 744 -43.14 34.00 -1.71
C LYS A 744 -41.72 34.52 -1.44
N ASP A 745 -41.12 35.17 -2.43
CA ASP A 745 -39.77 35.78 -2.40
C ASP A 745 -39.74 37.23 -1.88
N LYS A 746 -38.62 37.65 -1.24
CA LYS A 746 -37.66 38.62 -1.83
C LYS A 746 -36.56 39.15 -0.86
N LYS A 747 -35.31 38.99 -1.33
CA LYS A 747 -34.17 39.95 -1.31
C LYS A 747 -33.57 40.55 -0.01
N LYS A 748 -32.24 40.74 -0.12
CA LYS A 748 -31.28 41.53 0.70
C LYS A 748 -30.81 40.87 2.00
N GLY A 749 -29.50 40.84 2.19
CA GLY A 749 -28.84 40.16 3.31
C GLY A 749 -28.15 41.09 4.30
N ARG A 750 -27.60 40.49 5.36
CA ARG A 750 -26.65 41.06 6.32
C ARG A 750 -25.59 39.99 6.63
N GLY A 751 -24.38 40.40 7.01
CA GLY A 751 -23.28 39.48 7.34
C GLY A 751 -23.52 38.70 8.64
N PRO A 752 -22.74 37.63 8.91
CA PRO A 752 -22.87 36.82 10.12
C PRO A 752 -22.45 37.61 11.37
N PRO A 753 -23.12 37.41 12.52
CA PRO A 753 -22.71 38.00 13.79
C PRO A 753 -21.43 37.35 14.32
N ARG A 754 -20.59 38.13 15.01
CA ARG A 754 -19.44 37.60 15.76
C ARG A 754 -19.91 36.96 17.06
N VAL A 755 -19.46 35.74 17.34
CA VAL A 755 -19.62 35.08 18.65
C VAL A 755 -18.46 35.51 19.57
N PRO A 756 -18.69 35.87 20.85
CA PRO A 756 -17.62 36.15 21.80
C PRO A 756 -16.85 34.88 22.20
N ALA A 757 -15.55 35.01 22.47
CA ALA A 757 -14.76 33.93 23.04
C ALA A 757 -15.03 33.79 24.57
N PRO A 758 -14.97 32.57 25.14
CA PRO A 758 -15.08 32.37 26.58
C PRO A 758 -13.83 32.88 27.33
N PRO A 759 -13.97 33.29 28.61
CA PRO A 759 -12.84 33.78 29.41
C PRO A 759 -11.90 32.67 29.85
N LEU A 760 -10.62 33.01 30.02
CA LEU A 760 -9.60 32.15 30.63
C LEU A 760 -9.71 32.17 32.17
N PRO A 761 -9.49 31.05 32.87
CA PRO A 761 -9.36 31.04 34.32
C PRO A 761 -8.03 31.67 34.77
N PRO A 762 -7.95 32.26 35.97
CA PRO A 762 -6.77 32.99 36.43
C PRO A 762 -5.65 32.07 36.91
N ARG A 763 -4.40 32.55 36.81
CA ARG A 763 -3.28 32.01 37.59
C ARG A 763 -3.43 32.37 39.07
N LYS A 764 -2.96 31.48 39.94
CA LYS A 764 -2.52 31.81 41.31
C LYS A 764 -1.18 31.14 41.56
N ASP A 765 -0.30 31.84 42.26
CA ASP A 765 0.95 31.31 42.79
C ASP A 765 0.79 30.93 44.28
N LYS A 766 1.74 30.10 44.75
CA LYS A 766 2.09 29.65 46.13
C LYS A 766 1.40 30.36 47.31
N TYR A 767 1.02 29.66 48.38
CA TYR A 767 1.97 29.20 49.42
C TYR A 767 1.41 28.09 50.37
N ASP A 768 2.34 27.25 50.83
CA ASP A 768 2.47 26.39 52.04
C ASP A 768 1.38 25.48 52.66
N ASP A 769 1.93 24.38 53.21
CA ASP A 769 1.58 23.56 54.37
C ASP A 769 0.22 22.87 54.54
N GLY A 770 0.25 21.54 54.38
CA GLY A 770 0.25 20.68 55.57
C GLY A 770 -1.05 19.99 55.98
N GLU A 771 -1.40 18.86 55.35
CA GLU A 771 -2.30 17.88 55.97
C GLU A 771 -1.94 16.42 55.56
N VAL A 772 -1.96 15.50 56.52
CA VAL A 772 -1.62 14.07 56.32
C VAL A 772 -2.89 13.24 56.26
N VAL A 773 -3.29 12.83 55.05
CA VAL A 773 -4.45 11.95 54.84
C VAL A 773 -3.99 10.49 54.87
N LYS A 774 -4.48 9.73 55.86
CA LYS A 774 -4.35 8.27 55.87
C LYS A 774 -5.11 7.66 54.68
N ILE A 775 -4.49 6.69 54.01
CA ILE A 775 -5.19 5.76 53.13
C ILE A 775 -5.33 4.45 53.91
N GLU A 776 -6.56 4.07 54.25
CA GLU A 776 -6.86 2.73 54.74
C GLU A 776 -6.90 1.77 53.53
N ILE A 777 -6.27 0.61 53.67
CA ILE A 777 -6.26 -0.44 52.66
C ILE A 777 -7.18 -1.56 53.16
N ASP A 778 -8.17 -1.92 52.35
CA ASP A 778 -9.06 -3.04 52.64
C ASP A 778 -8.39 -4.36 52.23
N GLU A 779 -7.96 -5.15 53.22
CA GLU A 779 -7.27 -6.43 53.00
C GLU A 779 -8.21 -7.61 52.67
N SER A 780 -9.53 -7.38 52.57
CA SER A 780 -10.53 -8.46 52.39
C SER A 780 -10.54 -9.17 51.02
N LEU A 781 -9.67 -8.77 50.08
CA LEU A 781 -9.67 -9.24 48.68
C LEU A 781 -8.57 -10.27 48.32
N PHE A 782 -7.89 -10.87 49.31
CA PHE A 782 -6.93 -11.98 49.09
C PHE A 782 -7.37 -13.30 49.73
N SER A 783 -8.38 -13.97 49.14
CA SER A 783 -8.58 -15.42 49.34
C SER A 783 -9.30 -16.09 48.16
N ASN A 784 -8.77 -17.24 47.73
CA ASN A 784 -9.17 -18.10 46.59
C ASN A 784 -8.85 -17.57 45.18
#